data_AF-A0A438MAI0-F1
#
_entry.id   AF-A0A438MAI0-F1
#
_cell.length_a   1.000
_cell.length_b   1.000
_cell.length_c   1.000
_cell.angle_alpha   90.00
_cell.angle_beta   90.00
_cell.angle_gamma   90.00
#
_symmetry.space_group_name_H-M   'P 1'
#
loop_
_entity.id
_entity.type
_entity.pdbx_description
1 polymer ?
#
loop_
_entity_poly.entity_id
_entity_poly.type
_entity_poly.pdbx_seq_one_letter_code
_entity_poly.pdbx_strand_id
1 'polypeptide(L)'
;MQILLAAILAAGVLAAPGKDLASGRQHDFMAAAREFGVPVSVLLGVSYLGSRWDTHGGSPSTAGGYGPMHLVDAIPAGSSVIGDALGDARGDDARPMPPRPATVPPSTALRTAQAAPRTTQAAPRTAQAAPRTAQAAPRTAQAAPRTAQAAPRTTLPEAGRLIGVEPARLRTDPSANIRAGAALLASYQNRPSTDPSDWYGAIARYSGAQDSMAAREFADEVFAVIREGMQRRTDDGHVVRLDPVPSLRAGMESKSSADDPQPAEGTAPPAGIITQAAEATAPPAAGTTQPAADTAPPAAGTTHPAEVGTQQVGGVAPAGGVAGAQPSAEGQVYGVDGQAVPGENGPGDGLPSTNSAPLSQGWYAEEAEPPVERAATTECPASLACEWMPAAYQRFGKKNNKDYGNHDRMLRPRSVDYIVIHDTEGTYQGIPSMIGNPKYVSWHYTIRSRDGHVAQHVATRDIAWHAGNWDVNTRSIGIEHEGYLAKGGTWYTEAMYRASAKLVRYLADKYGIPLDRAHILGHDNVPGTTPKSVAGMHADPGPYWDWAHYFELMGRPLTAVKGGDSVMIRPSYDSNRPRFTGCLASKSVPGLAAKAGQDCPPHGASTVWLHAAPSASAPLVTDVGKHGGKPSSYSVYDHAARASTGQRFAVAERRGDWTAIWYLGQKAWFHNPAANPTAVPAKGSLVTPLKPNTKVYGRAYPEKSAYTAGIASYQPLTPLQYTISPGQTYTVGDTITGSYYAAGAFHPSKHVTTTGKTRYHQIQLGHRVMFVMTKDVRLIP
;
A
#
# COMPACT_ATOMS: atom_id res chain seq x y z
N MET A 1 -23.44 -65.74 -6.10
CA MET A 1 -24.44 -65.03 -6.93
C MET A 1 -25.32 -64.23 -6.00
N GLN A 2 -25.89 -63.11 -6.48
CA GLN A 2 -26.62 -62.07 -5.73
C GLN A 2 -25.76 -61.14 -4.84
N ILE A 3 -26.00 -59.86 -5.08
CA ILE A 3 -25.37 -58.67 -4.50
C ILE A 3 -26.45 -57.99 -3.66
N LEU A 4 -26.12 -57.52 -2.46
CA LEU A 4 -26.92 -56.49 -1.78
C LEU A 4 -26.02 -55.29 -1.42
N LEU A 5 -26.27 -54.16 -2.08
CA LEU A 5 -25.78 -52.86 -1.62
C LEU A 5 -26.64 -52.40 -0.45
N ALA A 6 -26.04 -52.17 0.71
CA ALA A 6 -26.67 -51.43 1.80
C ALA A 6 -26.30 -49.93 1.67
N ALA A 7 -27.22 -49.13 1.14
CA ALA A 7 -27.06 -47.67 1.11
C ALA A 7 -27.37 -47.09 2.51
N ILE A 8 -26.33 -46.66 3.24
CA ILE A 8 -26.50 -45.94 4.50
C ILE A 8 -26.83 -44.48 4.17
N LEU A 9 -28.08 -44.06 4.39
CA LEU A 9 -28.42 -42.64 4.41
C LEU A 9 -27.77 -41.99 5.65
N ALA A 10 -26.68 -41.27 5.44
CA ALA A 10 -26.20 -40.30 6.42
C ALA A 10 -27.15 -39.10 6.42
N ALA A 11 -28.05 -39.05 7.41
CA ALA A 11 -28.87 -37.87 7.68
C ALA A 11 -27.97 -36.73 8.18
N GLY A 12 -27.45 -35.94 7.24
CA GLY A 12 -26.72 -34.72 7.57
C GLY A 12 -27.63 -33.74 8.30
N VAL A 13 -27.24 -33.34 9.51
CA VAL A 13 -27.91 -32.24 10.23
C VAL A 13 -27.59 -30.95 9.48
N LEU A 14 -28.47 -30.59 8.55
CA LEU A 14 -28.51 -29.27 7.94
C LEU A 14 -28.84 -28.25 9.03
N ALA A 15 -27.84 -27.50 9.47
CA ALA A 15 -28.07 -26.31 10.28
C ALA A 15 -28.93 -25.33 9.46
N ALA A 16 -30.12 -25.00 9.96
CA ALA A 16 -31.08 -24.19 9.22
C ALA A 16 -30.56 -22.76 9.00
N PRO A 17 -30.52 -22.24 7.76
CA PRO A 17 -30.18 -20.85 7.50
C PRO A 17 -31.42 -19.98 7.78
N GLY A 18 -31.53 -19.38 8.98
CA GLY A 18 -32.82 -18.79 9.36
C GLY A 18 -32.93 -17.84 10.55
N LYS A 19 -31.85 -17.23 11.06
CA LYS A 19 -31.96 -16.13 12.06
C LYS A 19 -31.15 -14.88 11.73
N ASP A 20 -29.86 -14.98 11.44
CA ASP A 20 -28.99 -13.83 11.11
C ASP A 20 -29.40 -13.02 9.87
N LEU A 21 -30.22 -13.60 8.97
CA LEU A 21 -30.72 -12.92 7.76
C LEU A 21 -32.08 -12.23 7.96
N ALA A 22 -32.81 -12.56 9.03
CA ALA A 22 -34.13 -12.00 9.32
C ALA A 22 -34.06 -10.66 10.08
N SER A 23 -32.91 -10.35 10.68
CA SER A 23 -32.62 -9.11 11.42
C SER A 23 -31.13 -8.79 11.37
N GLY A 24 -30.76 -7.55 11.06
CA GLY A 24 -29.36 -7.11 10.91
C GLY A 24 -29.06 -6.55 9.51
N ARG A 25 -27.78 -6.35 9.17
CA ARG A 25 -27.38 -5.55 7.98
C ARG A 25 -27.97 -6.02 6.65
N GLN A 26 -28.15 -7.32 6.42
CA GLN A 26 -28.82 -7.83 5.23
C GLN A 26 -30.27 -7.32 5.13
N HIS A 27 -31.00 -7.36 6.24
CA HIS A 27 -32.37 -6.86 6.32
C HIS A 27 -32.42 -5.34 6.07
N ASP A 28 -31.46 -4.58 6.58
CA ASP A 28 -31.40 -3.12 6.39
C ASP A 28 -31.22 -2.75 4.91
N PHE A 29 -30.34 -3.45 4.18
CA PHE A 29 -30.23 -3.30 2.73
C PHE A 29 -31.53 -3.65 2.01
N MET A 30 -32.16 -4.77 2.37
CA MET A 30 -33.44 -5.18 1.76
C MET A 30 -34.58 -4.20 2.07
N ALA A 31 -34.59 -3.59 3.25
CA ALA A 31 -35.58 -2.59 3.65
C ALA A 31 -35.39 -1.26 2.89
N ALA A 32 -34.16 -0.72 2.87
CA ALA A 32 -33.84 0.51 2.15
C ALA A 32 -34.04 0.38 0.63
N ALA A 33 -33.66 -0.77 0.04
CA ALA A 33 -33.90 -1.07 -1.36
C ALA A 33 -35.40 -1.00 -1.73
N ARG A 34 -36.28 -1.60 -0.89
CA ARG A 34 -37.74 -1.51 -1.06
C ARG A 34 -38.27 -0.09 -0.86
N GLU A 35 -37.77 0.63 0.14
CA GLU A 35 -38.21 1.99 0.48
C GLU A 35 -37.95 2.99 -0.65
N PHE A 36 -36.78 2.91 -1.30
CA PHE A 36 -36.35 3.88 -2.33
C PHE A 36 -36.42 3.33 -3.76
N GLY A 37 -37.01 2.14 -3.97
CA GLY A 37 -37.18 1.54 -5.30
C GLY A 37 -35.87 1.16 -6.01
N VAL A 38 -34.80 0.94 -5.25
CA VAL A 38 -33.48 0.54 -5.76
C VAL A 38 -33.40 -1.00 -5.80
N PRO A 39 -32.93 -1.64 -6.89
CA PRO A 39 -32.69 -3.08 -6.88
C PRO A 39 -31.71 -3.47 -5.76
N VAL A 40 -32.04 -4.51 -4.98
CA VAL A 40 -31.23 -4.96 -3.84
C VAL A 40 -29.78 -5.27 -4.26
N SER A 41 -29.59 -5.85 -5.43
CA SER A 41 -28.27 -6.13 -6.02
C SER A 41 -27.47 -4.86 -6.31
N VAL A 42 -28.11 -3.81 -6.85
CA VAL A 42 -27.49 -2.50 -7.11
C VAL A 42 -27.04 -1.86 -5.80
N LEU A 43 -27.92 -1.82 -4.79
CA LEU A 43 -27.60 -1.21 -3.50
C LEU A 43 -26.44 -1.95 -2.79
N LEU A 44 -26.51 -3.29 -2.75
CA LEU A 44 -25.45 -4.13 -2.18
C LEU A 44 -24.14 -4.01 -2.96
N GLY A 45 -24.17 -3.94 -4.30
CA GLY A 45 -22.98 -3.82 -5.15
C GLY A 45 -22.25 -2.48 -4.95
N VAL A 46 -23.00 -1.37 -4.95
CA VAL A 46 -22.46 -0.03 -4.64
C VAL A 46 -21.86 0.01 -3.24
N SER A 47 -22.58 -0.52 -2.25
CA SER A 47 -22.12 -0.56 -0.85
C SER A 47 -20.88 -1.45 -0.67
N TYR A 48 -20.81 -2.59 -1.37
CA TYR A 48 -19.63 -3.45 -1.35
C TYR A 48 -18.39 -2.74 -1.89
N LEU A 49 -18.53 -2.02 -3.02
CA LEU A 49 -17.42 -1.27 -3.60
C LEU A 49 -16.99 -0.05 -2.77
N GLY A 50 -17.88 0.52 -1.97
CA GLY A 50 -17.57 1.65 -1.09
C GLY A 50 -16.89 1.25 0.23
N SER A 51 -17.31 0.14 0.85
CA SER A 51 -16.93 -0.21 2.24
C SER A 51 -16.75 -1.70 2.52
N ARG A 52 -16.94 -2.60 1.53
CA ARG A 52 -17.14 -4.05 1.75
C ARG A 52 -18.29 -4.37 2.73
N TRP A 53 -19.26 -3.45 2.83
CA TRP A 53 -20.37 -3.39 3.80
C TRP A 53 -20.01 -3.02 5.25
N ASP A 54 -18.77 -2.60 5.52
CA ASP A 54 -18.30 -2.28 6.87
C ASP A 54 -18.79 -0.94 7.41
N THR A 55 -18.72 -0.81 8.74
CA THR A 55 -19.06 0.42 9.47
C THR A 55 -17.86 1.33 9.73
N HIS A 56 -16.65 0.75 9.69
CA HIS A 56 -15.38 1.35 10.13
C HIS A 56 -15.46 1.94 11.55
N GLY A 57 -16.32 1.39 12.41
CA GLY A 57 -16.58 1.91 13.76
C GLY A 57 -17.08 3.36 13.79
N GLY A 58 -17.70 3.84 12.69
CA GLY A 58 -18.12 5.24 12.52
C GLY A 58 -16.98 6.23 12.24
N SER A 59 -15.75 5.73 11.98
CA SER A 59 -14.64 6.54 11.49
C SER A 59 -14.76 6.77 9.98
N PRO A 60 -14.36 7.94 9.45
CA PRO A 60 -14.28 8.14 8.01
C PRO A 60 -13.14 7.32 7.40
N SER A 61 -13.34 6.86 6.16
CA SER A 61 -12.24 6.52 5.27
C SER A 61 -11.43 7.78 4.92
N THR A 62 -10.25 7.61 4.31
CA THR A 62 -9.44 8.75 3.80
C THR A 62 -10.15 9.57 2.72
N ALA A 63 -11.23 9.04 2.13
CA ALA A 63 -12.10 9.76 1.20
C ALA A 63 -13.15 10.64 1.90
N GLY A 64 -13.21 10.62 3.23
CA GLY A 64 -14.29 11.23 4.01
C GLY A 64 -15.59 10.41 4.00
N GLY A 65 -15.57 9.19 3.47
CA GLY A 65 -16.73 8.29 3.39
C GLY A 65 -17.01 7.59 4.72
N TYR A 66 -18.27 7.60 5.15
CA TYR A 66 -18.74 6.97 6.38
C TYR A 66 -19.72 5.82 6.12
N GLY A 67 -19.63 4.78 6.94
CA GLY A 67 -20.58 3.67 7.03
C GLY A 67 -20.70 2.82 5.76
N PRO A 68 -21.66 1.87 5.73
CA PRO A 68 -21.75 0.88 4.66
C PRO A 68 -21.92 1.48 3.26
N MET A 69 -22.62 2.61 3.13
CA MET A 69 -22.82 3.28 1.84
C MET A 69 -21.68 4.23 1.45
N HIS A 70 -20.63 4.35 2.27
CA HIS A 70 -19.47 5.22 2.05
C HIS A 70 -19.89 6.67 1.71
N LEU A 71 -20.80 7.22 2.52
CA LEU A 71 -21.33 8.56 2.32
C LEU A 71 -20.26 9.60 2.68
N VAL A 72 -19.85 10.40 1.71
CA VAL A 72 -18.70 11.31 1.78
C VAL A 72 -19.09 12.64 2.41
N ASP A 73 -18.41 13.00 3.49
CA ASP A 73 -18.51 14.32 4.10
C ASP A 73 -17.34 15.23 3.66
N ALA A 74 -17.32 16.47 4.15
CA ALA A 74 -16.22 17.40 3.89
C ALA A 74 -14.87 16.79 4.31
N ILE A 75 -13.93 16.73 3.36
CA ILE A 75 -12.62 16.11 3.58
C ILE A 75 -11.89 16.79 4.76
N PRO A 76 -11.49 16.03 5.80
CA PRO A 76 -10.54 16.53 6.78
C PRO A 76 -9.24 16.89 6.05
N ALA A 77 -8.82 18.16 6.13
CA ALA A 77 -7.58 18.60 5.51
C ALA A 77 -6.41 17.80 6.11
N GLY A 78 -5.91 16.83 5.35
CA GLY A 78 -4.85 15.93 5.77
C GLY A 78 -3.62 16.74 6.18
N SER A 79 -3.18 16.56 7.42
CA SER A 79 -1.96 17.21 7.90
C SER A 79 -0.77 16.68 7.10
N SER A 80 0.08 17.57 6.59
CA SER A 80 1.26 17.21 5.78
C SER A 80 2.41 16.70 6.66
N VAL A 81 2.19 15.59 7.37
CA VAL A 81 3.19 14.97 8.26
C VAL A 81 3.57 13.60 7.72
N ILE A 82 4.82 13.49 7.27
CA ILE A 82 5.38 12.29 6.65
C ILE A 82 6.31 11.62 7.68
N GLY A 83 6.30 10.29 7.74
CA GLY A 83 7.17 9.52 8.62
C GLY A 83 8.65 9.64 8.24
N ASP A 84 9.49 10.12 9.17
CA ASP A 84 10.95 10.23 9.00
C ASP A 84 11.67 8.87 9.14
N ALA A 85 11.28 7.85 8.37
CA ALA A 85 11.75 6.48 8.51
C ALA A 85 12.16 5.82 7.18
N LEU A 86 12.99 6.50 6.39
CA LEU A 86 13.69 5.90 5.26
C LEU A 86 15.19 5.85 5.55
N GLY A 87 15.73 4.62 5.57
CA GLY A 87 17.17 4.38 5.57
C GLY A 87 17.79 4.65 4.19
N ASP A 88 18.93 4.01 3.89
CA ASP A 88 19.44 3.98 2.52
C ASP A 88 18.52 3.11 1.65
N ALA A 89 17.51 3.73 1.03
CA ALA A 89 16.51 3.05 0.20
C ALA A 89 17.07 2.49 -1.11
N ARG A 90 18.29 2.88 -1.48
CA ARG A 90 19.01 2.24 -2.57
C ARG A 90 19.65 0.92 -2.12
N GLY A 91 20.30 0.92 -0.95
CA GLY A 91 20.91 -0.28 -0.36
C GLY A 91 22.08 -0.85 -1.17
N ASP A 92 22.89 0.03 -1.78
CA ASP A 92 24.08 -0.32 -2.56
C ASP A 92 25.34 0.14 -1.82
N ASP A 93 26.12 -0.80 -1.28
CA ASP A 93 27.34 -0.52 -0.51
C ASP A 93 28.39 0.26 -1.32
N ALA A 94 28.32 0.25 -2.67
CA ALA A 94 29.25 0.92 -3.56
C ALA A 94 28.97 2.42 -3.79
N ARG A 95 27.70 2.85 -3.69
CA ARG A 95 27.25 4.26 -3.78
C ARG A 95 26.01 4.42 -2.87
N PRO A 96 26.20 4.39 -1.54
CA PRO A 96 25.09 4.52 -0.59
C PRO A 96 24.46 5.92 -0.72
N MET A 97 23.17 6.03 -0.42
CA MET A 97 22.50 7.34 -0.45
C MET A 97 23.17 8.34 0.51
N PRO A 98 23.33 9.62 0.10
CA PRO A 98 23.87 10.66 0.98
C PRO A 98 23.03 10.81 2.25
N PRO A 99 23.65 11.05 3.42
CA PRO A 99 22.91 11.33 4.64
C PRO A 99 22.02 12.57 4.45
N ARG A 100 20.75 12.43 4.84
CA ARG A 100 19.72 13.49 4.71
C ARG A 100 20.23 14.78 5.39
N PRO A 101 20.10 15.96 4.76
CA PRO A 101 20.19 17.23 5.48
C PRO A 101 19.18 17.20 6.63
N ALA A 102 19.57 17.69 7.82
CA ALA A 102 18.66 17.79 8.94
C ALA A 102 17.39 18.54 8.51
N THR A 103 16.22 18.01 8.86
CA THR A 103 14.93 18.65 8.56
C THR A 103 14.92 20.04 9.14
N VAL A 104 14.90 21.07 8.28
CA VAL A 104 14.56 22.42 8.72
C VAL A 104 13.14 22.34 9.27
N PRO A 105 12.90 22.70 10.55
CA PRO A 105 11.55 22.68 11.09
C PRO A 105 10.65 23.60 10.24
N PRO A 106 9.35 23.30 10.13
CA PRO A 106 8.43 24.15 9.39
C PRO A 106 8.54 25.57 9.93
N SER A 107 8.87 26.51 9.04
CA SER A 107 8.99 27.92 9.39
C SER A 107 7.67 28.41 9.98
N THR A 108 7.65 28.67 11.29
CA THR A 108 6.56 29.36 11.98
C THR A 108 6.60 30.86 11.65
N ALA A 109 6.59 31.18 10.36
CA ALA A 109 6.27 32.50 9.85
C ALA A 109 4.75 32.71 9.90
N LEU A 110 4.20 32.70 11.12
CA LEU A 110 2.91 33.31 11.41
C LEU A 110 2.99 34.75 10.91
N ARG A 111 2.26 35.07 9.83
CA ARG A 111 2.02 36.47 9.45
C ARG A 111 1.17 37.09 10.54
N THR A 112 1.83 37.72 11.51
CA THR A 112 1.21 38.66 12.44
C THR A 112 0.72 39.84 11.63
N ALA A 113 -0.54 39.76 11.18
CA ALA A 113 -1.28 40.91 10.69
C ALA A 113 -1.52 41.85 11.88
N GLN A 114 -0.56 42.73 12.14
CA GLN A 114 -0.73 43.82 13.09
C GLN A 114 -1.90 44.69 12.61
N ALA A 115 -2.97 44.71 13.39
CA ALA A 115 -4.11 45.56 13.13
C ALA A 115 -3.72 47.02 13.39
N ALA A 116 -3.52 47.80 12.32
CA ALA A 116 -3.53 49.25 12.43
C ALA A 116 -4.95 49.73 12.79
N PRO A 117 -5.11 50.67 13.74
CA PRO A 117 -6.43 51.12 14.17
C PRO A 117 -7.15 51.89 13.05
N ARG A 118 -8.40 51.51 12.76
CA ARG A 118 -9.28 52.26 11.86
C ARG A 118 -9.78 53.52 12.54
N THR A 119 -9.27 54.68 12.15
CA THR A 119 -9.93 55.96 12.41
C THR A 119 -11.09 56.15 11.43
N THR A 120 -12.27 56.46 11.97
CA THR A 120 -13.48 56.78 11.18
C THR A 120 -13.48 58.26 10.82
N GLN A 121 -13.48 58.58 9.53
CA GLN A 121 -13.97 59.86 9.03
C GLN A 121 -14.66 59.66 7.67
N ALA A 122 -15.69 60.45 7.41
CA ALA A 122 -16.67 60.20 6.36
C ALA A 122 -16.77 61.36 5.36
N ALA A 123 -17.19 60.98 4.14
CA ALA A 123 -17.70 61.84 3.06
C ALA A 123 -16.70 62.77 2.33
N PRO A 124 -17.05 63.25 1.11
CA PRO A 124 -18.21 62.92 0.28
C PRO A 124 -17.86 62.26 -1.07
N ARG A 125 -18.91 61.78 -1.77
CA ARG A 125 -18.83 61.34 -3.18
C ARG A 125 -18.85 62.55 -4.11
N THR A 126 -18.06 62.51 -5.18
CA THR A 126 -18.35 63.22 -6.43
C THR A 126 -18.28 62.23 -7.60
N ALA A 127 -19.27 62.30 -8.48
CA ALA A 127 -19.36 61.47 -9.66
C ALA A 127 -18.84 62.23 -10.88
N GLN A 128 -18.06 61.56 -11.74
CA GLN A 128 -17.86 61.98 -13.13
C GLN A 128 -17.59 60.75 -13.99
N ALA A 129 -18.31 60.66 -15.11
CA ALA A 129 -18.19 59.59 -16.09
C ALA A 129 -17.78 60.20 -17.44
N ALA A 130 -16.69 59.69 -18.04
CA ALA A 130 -16.26 59.92 -19.42
C ALA A 130 -15.23 58.81 -19.78
N PRO A 131 -14.86 58.59 -21.06
CA PRO A 131 -15.27 57.36 -21.73
C PRO A 131 -14.14 56.37 -21.97
N ARG A 132 -14.52 55.14 -22.33
CA ARG A 132 -13.59 54.10 -22.80
C ARG A 132 -13.07 54.44 -24.20
N THR A 133 -11.75 54.50 -24.36
CA THR A 133 -11.08 54.29 -25.65
C THR A 133 -10.30 52.98 -25.59
N ALA A 134 -10.53 52.12 -26.58
CA ALA A 134 -9.87 50.82 -26.68
C ALA A 134 -8.61 50.93 -27.53
N GLN A 135 -7.46 50.53 -27.00
CA GLN A 135 -6.31 50.11 -27.79
C GLN A 135 -5.79 48.79 -27.22
N ALA A 136 -5.95 47.72 -27.99
CA ALA A 136 -5.45 46.40 -27.65
C ALA A 136 -3.96 46.30 -28.01
N ALA A 137 -3.12 46.04 -27.01
CA ALA A 137 -1.75 45.58 -27.21
C ALA A 137 -1.67 44.09 -26.83
N PRO A 138 -1.10 43.21 -27.67
CA PRO A 138 -1.07 41.78 -27.40
C PRO A 138 -0.06 41.46 -26.30
N ARG A 139 -0.54 41.23 -25.07
CA ARG A 139 0.26 40.64 -24.00
C ARG A 139 0.17 39.12 -24.10
N THR A 140 1.19 38.51 -24.69
CA THR A 140 1.46 37.06 -24.62
C THR A 140 1.87 36.65 -23.20
N ALA A 141 0.90 36.62 -22.29
CA ALA A 141 1.06 35.95 -21.01
C ALA A 141 0.90 34.44 -21.22
N GLN A 142 1.99 33.69 -21.11
CA GLN A 142 1.94 32.23 -21.00
C GLN A 142 1.19 31.86 -19.70
N ALA A 143 -0.09 31.53 -19.84
CA ALA A 143 -0.87 30.96 -18.75
C ALA A 143 -0.37 29.53 -18.50
N ALA A 144 0.49 29.34 -17.50
CA ALA A 144 0.69 28.02 -16.92
C ALA A 144 -0.68 27.46 -16.50
N PRO A 145 -1.04 26.22 -16.85
CA PRO A 145 -2.36 25.68 -16.55
C PRO A 145 -2.53 25.54 -15.04
N ARG A 146 -3.29 26.46 -14.44
CA ARG A 146 -3.79 26.29 -13.07
C ARG A 146 -4.89 25.24 -13.09
N THR A 147 -4.51 23.99 -12.87
CA THR A 147 -5.41 22.90 -12.50
C THR A 147 -5.98 23.18 -11.11
N ALA A 148 -6.97 24.07 -11.05
CA ALA A 148 -7.81 24.22 -9.87
C ALA A 148 -8.63 22.93 -9.72
N GLN A 149 -8.17 22.02 -8.86
CA GLN A 149 -8.99 20.87 -8.42
C GLN A 149 -10.28 21.43 -7.83
N ALA A 150 -11.40 21.18 -8.49
CA ALA A 150 -12.71 21.50 -7.94
C ALA A 150 -12.92 20.65 -6.68
N ALA A 151 -13.53 21.24 -5.65
CA ALA A 151 -13.73 20.56 -4.37
C ALA A 151 -14.47 19.22 -4.58
N PRO A 152 -14.06 18.13 -3.90
CA PRO A 152 -14.76 16.86 -3.97
C PRO A 152 -16.20 17.02 -3.47
N ARG A 153 -17.14 16.35 -4.13
CA ARG A 153 -18.56 16.43 -3.80
C ARG A 153 -18.81 15.70 -2.49
N THR A 154 -19.44 16.40 -1.54
CA THR A 154 -19.96 15.78 -0.32
C THR A 154 -21.32 15.16 -0.62
N THR A 155 -21.47 13.86 -0.34
CA THR A 155 -22.72 13.11 -0.53
C THR A 155 -23.49 12.90 0.76
N LEU A 156 -22.82 12.88 1.92
CA LEU A 156 -23.44 12.63 3.23
C LEU A 156 -24.49 13.70 3.62
N PRO A 157 -24.24 15.03 3.48
CA PRO A 157 -25.25 16.03 3.82
C PRO A 157 -26.51 15.95 2.94
N GLU A 158 -26.32 15.68 1.63
CA GLU A 158 -27.44 15.54 0.68
C GLU A 158 -28.24 14.26 0.94
N ALA A 159 -27.55 13.13 1.20
CA ALA A 159 -28.20 11.87 1.56
C ALA A 159 -29.02 11.99 2.85
N GLY A 160 -28.55 12.75 3.84
CA GLY A 160 -29.30 13.07 5.06
C GLY A 160 -30.54 13.92 4.80
N ARG A 161 -30.41 14.95 3.94
CA ARG A 161 -31.53 15.79 3.51
C ARG A 161 -32.64 14.98 2.82
N LEU A 162 -32.28 13.99 2.01
CA LEU A 162 -33.24 13.14 1.28
C LEU A 162 -34.10 12.26 2.19
N ILE A 163 -33.62 11.90 3.39
CA ILE A 163 -34.37 11.07 4.36
C ILE A 163 -34.76 11.79 5.66
N GLY A 164 -34.51 13.10 5.76
CA GLY A 164 -34.81 13.89 6.96
C GLY A 164 -33.95 13.51 8.18
N VAL A 165 -32.69 13.11 7.98
CA VAL A 165 -31.77 12.68 9.06
C VAL A 165 -30.51 13.54 9.08
N GLU A 166 -30.16 14.01 10.28
CA GLU A 166 -28.95 14.82 10.51
C GLU A 166 -27.65 14.07 10.13
N PRO A 167 -26.69 14.75 9.47
CA PRO A 167 -25.38 14.19 9.11
C PRO A 167 -24.67 13.45 10.23
N ALA A 168 -24.76 13.95 11.47
CA ALA A 168 -24.11 13.34 12.63
C ALA A 168 -24.58 11.90 12.89
N ARG A 169 -25.85 11.59 12.63
CA ARG A 169 -26.39 10.24 12.79
C ARG A 169 -25.92 9.31 11.67
N LEU A 170 -25.82 9.80 10.42
CA LEU A 170 -25.35 8.99 9.28
C LEU A 170 -23.90 8.51 9.42
N ARG A 171 -23.09 9.17 10.26
CA ARG A 171 -21.71 8.77 10.55
C ARG A 171 -21.62 7.56 11.49
N THR A 172 -22.63 7.33 12.33
CA THR A 172 -22.57 6.34 13.44
C THR A 172 -23.69 5.31 13.45
N ASP A 173 -24.76 5.50 12.68
CA ASP A 173 -25.91 4.59 12.54
C ASP A 173 -25.87 3.91 11.15
N PRO A 174 -25.48 2.62 11.07
CA PRO A 174 -25.37 1.91 9.80
C PRO A 174 -26.70 1.78 9.06
N SER A 175 -27.81 1.59 9.77
CA SER A 175 -29.13 1.42 9.16
C SER A 175 -29.64 2.73 8.56
N ALA A 176 -29.40 3.86 9.24
CA ALA A 176 -29.68 5.19 8.69
C ALA A 176 -28.77 5.53 7.51
N ASN A 177 -27.49 5.16 7.57
CA ASN A 177 -26.53 5.31 6.47
C ASN A 177 -26.94 4.53 5.22
N ILE A 178 -27.41 3.28 5.38
CA ILE A 178 -27.94 2.44 4.30
C ILE A 178 -29.18 3.06 3.65
N ARG A 179 -30.15 3.54 4.45
CA ARG A 179 -31.34 4.24 3.94
C ARG A 179 -30.97 5.53 3.18
N ALA A 180 -30.07 6.34 3.74
CA ALA A 180 -29.63 7.58 3.11
C ALA A 180 -28.89 7.34 1.77
N GLY A 181 -28.03 6.32 1.69
CA GLY A 181 -27.35 5.96 0.44
C GLY A 181 -28.29 5.38 -0.62
N ALA A 182 -29.31 4.61 -0.22
CA ALA A 182 -30.36 4.16 -1.14
C ALA A 182 -31.18 5.34 -1.70
N ALA A 183 -31.58 6.28 -0.85
CA ALA A 183 -32.27 7.50 -1.27
C ALA A 183 -31.41 8.35 -2.24
N LEU A 184 -30.12 8.50 -1.95
CA LEU A 184 -29.18 9.22 -2.82
C LEU A 184 -29.03 8.53 -4.18
N LEU A 185 -28.87 7.21 -4.21
CA LEU A 185 -28.72 6.45 -5.46
C LEU A 185 -30.01 6.53 -6.30
N ALA A 186 -31.18 6.46 -5.67
CA ALA A 186 -32.47 6.69 -6.32
C ALA A 186 -32.57 8.12 -6.88
N SER A 187 -32.06 9.14 -6.19
CA SER A 187 -32.08 10.54 -6.67
C SER A 187 -31.26 10.77 -7.95
N TYR A 188 -30.28 9.89 -8.25
CA TYR A 188 -29.49 9.95 -9.47
C TYR A 188 -30.10 9.17 -10.64
N GLN A 189 -31.14 8.36 -10.40
CA GLN A 189 -31.82 7.59 -11.42
C GLN A 189 -32.93 8.42 -12.08
N ASN A 190 -32.90 8.52 -13.41
CA ASN A 190 -33.80 9.42 -14.15
C ASN A 190 -35.21 8.84 -14.31
N ARG A 191 -35.37 7.51 -14.24
CA ARG A 191 -36.65 6.78 -14.34
C ARG A 191 -36.62 5.57 -13.40
N PRO A 192 -37.63 5.35 -12.55
CA PRO A 192 -37.71 4.16 -11.72
C PRO A 192 -37.62 2.89 -12.57
N SER A 193 -36.75 1.95 -12.18
CA SER A 193 -36.64 0.63 -12.80
C SER A 193 -36.22 -0.40 -11.77
N THR A 194 -36.82 -1.59 -11.85
CA THR A 194 -36.44 -2.77 -11.04
C THR A 194 -35.34 -3.59 -11.70
N ASP A 195 -34.98 -3.32 -12.96
CA ASP A 195 -33.90 -3.99 -13.67
C ASP A 195 -32.53 -3.36 -13.29
N PRO A 196 -31.58 -4.11 -12.71
CA PRO A 196 -30.25 -3.60 -12.38
C PRO A 196 -29.48 -2.95 -13.54
N SER A 197 -29.74 -3.36 -14.79
CA SER A 197 -29.02 -2.86 -15.98
C SER A 197 -29.31 -1.38 -16.27
N ASP A 198 -30.50 -0.88 -15.90
CA ASP A 198 -30.89 0.53 -16.06
C ASP A 198 -30.15 1.49 -15.09
N TRP A 199 -29.47 0.96 -14.06
CA TRP A 199 -28.89 1.78 -12.99
C TRP A 199 -27.46 2.25 -13.25
N TYR A 200 -26.84 1.82 -14.36
CA TYR A 200 -25.44 2.14 -14.69
C TYR A 200 -25.13 3.65 -14.60
N GLY A 201 -26.01 4.50 -15.12
CA GLY A 201 -25.82 5.97 -15.06
C GLY A 201 -25.97 6.57 -13.65
N ALA A 202 -26.83 5.99 -12.81
CA ALA A 202 -27.00 6.41 -11.43
C ALA A 202 -25.80 5.99 -10.56
N ILE A 203 -25.29 4.76 -10.77
CA ILE A 203 -24.09 4.23 -10.12
C ILE A 203 -22.85 5.03 -10.50
N ALA A 204 -22.68 5.36 -11.79
CA ALA A 204 -21.56 6.19 -12.25
C ALA A 204 -21.59 7.59 -11.60
N ARG A 205 -22.79 8.19 -11.42
CA ARG A 205 -22.96 9.45 -10.67
C ARG A 205 -22.66 9.30 -9.18
N TYR A 206 -23.04 8.17 -8.57
CA TYR A 206 -22.82 7.88 -7.15
C TYR A 206 -21.35 7.86 -6.75
N SER A 207 -20.46 7.45 -7.66
CA SER A 207 -19.00 7.48 -7.45
C SER A 207 -18.44 8.84 -6.99
N GLY A 208 -19.14 9.95 -7.29
CA GLY A 208 -18.65 11.29 -7.05
C GLY A 208 -17.48 11.73 -7.94
N ALA A 209 -16.98 10.84 -8.82
CA ALA A 209 -15.85 11.11 -9.69
C ALA A 209 -16.13 12.25 -10.68
N GLN A 210 -15.17 13.17 -10.80
CA GLN A 210 -15.25 14.28 -11.75
C GLN A 210 -14.84 13.86 -13.17
N ASP A 211 -13.95 12.86 -13.28
CA ASP A 211 -13.60 12.25 -14.55
C ASP A 211 -14.63 11.20 -14.96
N SER A 212 -15.08 11.31 -16.21
CA SER A 212 -16.01 10.38 -16.85
C SER A 212 -15.45 8.96 -17.02
N MET A 213 -14.13 8.77 -17.12
CA MET A 213 -13.53 7.43 -17.19
C MET A 213 -13.60 6.76 -15.82
N ALA A 214 -13.09 7.40 -14.76
CA ALA A 214 -13.21 6.91 -13.39
C ALA A 214 -14.68 6.65 -12.95
N ALA A 215 -15.62 7.52 -13.34
CA ALA A 215 -17.05 7.32 -13.05
C ALA A 215 -17.64 6.07 -13.72
N ARG A 216 -17.22 5.77 -14.96
CA ARG A 216 -17.62 4.54 -15.68
C ARG A 216 -16.94 3.31 -15.08
N GLU A 217 -15.66 3.41 -14.76
CA GLU A 217 -14.90 2.33 -14.13
C GLU A 217 -15.54 1.89 -12.80
N PHE A 218 -15.97 2.84 -11.96
CA PHE A 218 -16.73 2.53 -10.74
C PHE A 218 -18.03 1.75 -11.04
N ALA A 219 -18.77 2.13 -12.09
CA ALA A 219 -19.99 1.43 -12.48
C ALA A 219 -19.71 0.04 -13.08
N ASP A 220 -18.66 -0.11 -13.89
CA ASP A 220 -18.23 -1.40 -14.44
C ASP A 220 -17.82 -2.38 -13.32
N GLU A 221 -17.11 -1.88 -12.30
CA GLU A 221 -16.73 -2.63 -11.09
C GLU A 221 -17.95 -3.04 -10.23
N VAL A 222 -18.91 -2.14 -10.00
CA VAL A 222 -20.18 -2.48 -9.34
C VAL A 222 -20.91 -3.57 -10.12
N PHE A 223 -20.98 -3.47 -11.45
CA PHE A 223 -21.59 -4.50 -12.30
C PHE A 223 -20.84 -5.83 -12.26
N ALA A 224 -19.50 -5.82 -12.16
CA ALA A 224 -18.70 -7.03 -11.96
C ALA A 224 -19.03 -7.72 -10.63
N VAL A 225 -19.04 -6.95 -9.53
CA VAL A 225 -19.41 -7.43 -8.19
C VAL A 225 -20.82 -8.02 -8.17
N ILE A 226 -21.78 -7.43 -8.91
CA ILE A 226 -23.14 -7.98 -9.04
C ILE A 226 -23.18 -9.26 -9.88
N ARG A 227 -22.40 -9.36 -10.98
CA ARG A 227 -22.32 -10.59 -11.77
C ARG A 227 -21.76 -11.76 -10.96
N GLU A 228 -20.68 -11.52 -10.23
CA GLU A 228 -19.93 -12.53 -9.49
C GLU A 228 -20.63 -12.95 -8.19
N GLY A 229 -21.35 -12.02 -7.56
CA GLY A 229 -21.93 -12.20 -6.23
C GLY A 229 -20.86 -12.18 -5.15
N MET A 230 -21.22 -11.74 -3.93
CA MET A 230 -20.28 -11.64 -2.81
C MET A 230 -20.92 -12.13 -1.52
N GLN A 231 -20.13 -12.69 -0.61
CA GLN A 231 -20.58 -13.01 0.75
C GLN A 231 -19.44 -12.77 1.73
N ARG A 232 -19.69 -11.99 2.80
CA ARG A 232 -18.67 -11.61 3.77
C ARG A 232 -19.26 -11.43 5.17
N ARG A 233 -18.42 -11.56 6.21
CA ARG A 233 -18.74 -11.12 7.57
C ARG A 233 -18.10 -9.74 7.81
N THR A 234 -18.92 -8.76 8.16
CA THR A 234 -18.53 -7.35 8.35
C THR A 234 -17.74 -7.10 9.63
N ASP A 235 -17.13 -5.93 9.73
CA ASP A 235 -16.24 -5.50 10.82
C ASP A 235 -16.89 -5.51 12.22
N ASP A 236 -18.20 -5.33 12.30
CA ASP A 236 -19.06 -5.45 13.48
C ASP A 236 -19.78 -6.81 13.59
N GLY A 237 -19.50 -7.76 12.68
CA GLY A 237 -19.82 -9.18 12.83
C GLY A 237 -21.02 -9.71 12.05
N HIS A 238 -21.81 -8.89 11.36
CA HIS A 238 -22.95 -9.39 10.57
C HIS A 238 -22.52 -10.07 9.27
N VAL A 239 -23.25 -11.11 8.85
CA VAL A 239 -23.08 -11.73 7.53
C VAL A 239 -23.94 -11.00 6.51
N VAL A 240 -23.35 -10.61 5.38
CA VAL A 240 -24.03 -9.98 4.24
C VAL A 240 -23.74 -10.79 2.98
N ARG A 241 -24.74 -10.92 2.11
CA ARG A 241 -24.71 -11.68 0.86
C ARG A 241 -25.39 -10.91 -0.27
N LEU A 242 -24.67 -10.81 -1.37
CA LEU A 242 -25.13 -10.41 -2.70
C LEU A 242 -25.16 -11.65 -3.57
N ASP A 243 -26.35 -12.08 -3.98
CA ASP A 243 -26.48 -13.19 -4.93
C ASP A 243 -25.96 -12.78 -6.32
N PRO A 244 -25.27 -13.69 -7.04
CA PRO A 244 -24.76 -13.41 -8.38
C PRO A 244 -25.88 -13.20 -9.38
N VAL A 245 -25.68 -12.27 -10.32
CA VAL A 245 -26.53 -12.05 -11.49
C VAL A 245 -25.68 -12.19 -12.77
N PRO A 246 -25.28 -13.42 -13.18
CA PRO A 246 -24.26 -13.60 -14.23
C PRO A 246 -24.65 -13.03 -15.60
N SER A 247 -25.94 -12.85 -15.87
CA SER A 247 -26.48 -12.27 -17.10
C SER A 247 -26.36 -10.73 -17.19
N LEU A 248 -25.94 -10.05 -16.12
CA LEU A 248 -25.90 -8.58 -16.05
C LEU A 248 -24.76 -7.98 -16.90
N ARG A 249 -25.10 -7.51 -18.11
CA ARG A 249 -24.19 -6.79 -19.02
C ARG A 249 -23.91 -5.36 -18.54
N ALA A 250 -22.71 -4.86 -18.77
CA ALA A 250 -22.36 -3.47 -18.48
C ALA A 250 -23.06 -2.48 -19.44
N GLY A 251 -23.20 -1.21 -19.04
CA GLY A 251 -24.03 -0.23 -19.74
C GLY A 251 -23.61 0.16 -21.16
N MET A 252 -22.43 -0.26 -21.63
CA MET A 252 -22.02 -0.15 -23.04
C MET A 252 -22.42 -1.37 -23.87
N GLU A 253 -22.49 -2.56 -23.27
CA GLU A 253 -22.85 -3.82 -23.95
C GLU A 253 -24.38 -4.03 -24.03
N SER A 254 -25.15 -3.36 -23.17
CA SER A 254 -26.63 -3.41 -23.21
C SER A 254 -27.24 -2.58 -24.34
N LYS A 255 -26.46 -1.71 -25.00
CA LYS A 255 -26.95 -0.79 -26.06
C LYS A 255 -26.59 -1.19 -27.50
N SER A 256 -25.96 -2.34 -27.73
CA SER A 256 -25.54 -2.79 -29.07
C SER A 256 -26.48 -3.81 -29.73
N SER A 257 -27.72 -3.95 -29.26
CA SER A 257 -28.70 -4.87 -29.84
C SER A 257 -30.11 -4.29 -29.86
N ALA A 258 -30.68 -4.16 -31.07
CA ALA A 258 -32.04 -3.75 -31.42
C ALA A 258 -32.44 -2.29 -31.10
N ASP A 259 -32.02 -1.36 -31.97
CA ASP A 259 -32.94 -0.60 -32.85
C ASP A 259 -32.12 0.38 -33.72
N ASP A 260 -32.24 0.24 -35.05
CA ASP A 260 -31.57 1.11 -36.03
C ASP A 260 -32.63 1.89 -36.83
N PRO A 261 -32.97 3.12 -36.42
CA PRO A 261 -33.84 4.00 -37.20
C PRO A 261 -33.00 4.79 -38.21
N GLN A 262 -33.25 4.55 -39.50
CA GLN A 262 -32.69 5.36 -40.60
C GLN A 262 -32.85 6.87 -40.37
N PRO A 263 -31.87 7.70 -40.80
CA PRO A 263 -32.00 9.15 -40.72
C PRO A 263 -33.06 9.65 -41.72
N ALA A 264 -34.08 10.33 -41.21
CA ALA A 264 -35.02 11.13 -42.01
C ALA A 264 -34.69 12.63 -41.85
N GLU A 265 -34.79 13.36 -42.95
CA GLU A 265 -34.35 14.76 -43.05
C GLU A 265 -35.30 15.78 -42.39
N GLY A 266 -34.70 16.89 -41.97
CA GLY A 266 -35.24 18.21 -41.63
C GLY A 266 -36.74 18.47 -41.51
N THR A 267 -37.16 19.03 -40.36
CA THR A 267 -37.88 20.32 -40.29
C THR A 267 -37.96 20.87 -38.86
N ALA A 268 -38.20 22.17 -38.73
CA ALA A 268 -38.51 22.88 -37.49
C ALA A 268 -39.35 24.12 -37.83
N PRO A 269 -40.05 24.80 -36.89
CA PRO A 269 -40.54 24.41 -35.55
C PRO A 269 -42.11 24.50 -35.54
N PRO A 270 -42.85 24.70 -34.41
CA PRO A 270 -42.86 25.96 -33.66
C PRO A 270 -42.97 25.80 -32.12
N ALA A 271 -43.04 26.92 -31.41
CA ALA A 271 -43.06 27.00 -29.95
C ALA A 271 -44.46 27.16 -29.34
N GLY A 272 -44.60 26.68 -28.10
CA GLY A 272 -45.56 27.21 -27.11
C GLY A 272 -46.85 26.41 -26.89
N ILE A 273 -47.12 26.05 -25.64
CA ILE A 273 -48.37 26.33 -24.90
C ILE A 273 -48.14 26.10 -23.40
N ILE A 274 -48.80 26.90 -22.58
CA ILE A 274 -48.75 26.91 -21.12
C ILE A 274 -49.94 26.12 -20.57
N THR A 275 -49.74 25.20 -19.61
CA THR A 275 -50.82 24.86 -18.67
C THR A 275 -50.32 24.43 -17.28
N GLN A 276 -50.73 25.23 -16.29
CA GLN A 276 -51.04 24.96 -14.88
C GLN A 276 -50.50 23.70 -14.17
N ALA A 277 -49.83 23.95 -13.04
CA ALA A 277 -49.77 23.02 -11.92
C ALA A 277 -51.12 22.96 -11.18
N ALA A 278 -51.47 21.78 -10.67
CA ALA A 278 -52.58 21.59 -9.73
C ALA A 278 -52.01 21.22 -8.35
N GLU A 279 -52.45 21.93 -7.31
CA GLU A 279 -52.12 21.62 -5.92
C GLU A 279 -52.84 20.35 -5.46
N ALA A 280 -52.15 19.48 -4.73
CA ALA A 280 -52.75 18.34 -4.05
C ALA A 280 -52.50 18.47 -2.54
N THR A 281 -53.59 18.59 -1.78
CA THR A 281 -53.61 18.85 -0.34
C THR A 281 -53.28 17.62 0.50
N ALA A 282 -52.59 17.84 1.62
CA ALA A 282 -52.28 16.79 2.59
C ALA A 282 -53.44 16.55 3.58
N PRO A 283 -53.76 15.29 3.94
CA PRO A 283 -54.67 14.98 5.04
C PRO A 283 -53.97 15.07 6.42
N PRO A 284 -54.72 15.26 7.53
CA PRO A 284 -54.17 15.70 8.81
C PRO A 284 -53.58 14.57 9.68
N ALA A 285 -52.77 14.98 10.67
CA ALA A 285 -52.10 14.10 11.61
C ALA A 285 -53.05 13.38 12.58
N ALA A 286 -52.82 12.09 12.78
CA ALA A 286 -53.36 11.33 13.91
C ALA A 286 -52.34 11.32 15.06
N GLY A 287 -52.73 11.83 16.23
CA GLY A 287 -51.89 11.78 17.43
C GLY A 287 -51.96 10.43 18.12
N THR A 288 -50.81 9.96 18.63
CA THR A 288 -50.75 8.82 19.55
C THR A 288 -49.91 9.14 20.78
N THR A 289 -50.50 8.85 21.93
CA THR A 289 -50.02 9.09 23.29
C THR A 289 -48.75 8.31 23.63
N GLN A 290 -47.80 8.95 24.33
CA GLN A 290 -46.78 8.24 25.12
C GLN A 290 -47.40 7.61 26.38
N PRO A 291 -46.87 6.46 26.84
CA PRO A 291 -46.79 6.14 28.25
C PRO A 291 -45.33 6.28 28.76
N ALA A 292 -45.15 6.88 29.93
CA ALA A 292 -43.88 6.93 30.64
C ALA A 292 -43.58 5.60 31.34
N ALA A 293 -42.29 5.32 31.57
CA ALA A 293 -41.83 4.22 32.41
C ALA A 293 -40.75 4.73 33.36
N ASP A 294 -41.11 4.92 34.63
CA ASP A 294 -40.17 5.23 35.70
C ASP A 294 -39.57 3.94 36.27
N THR A 295 -38.25 3.94 36.51
CA THR A 295 -37.58 2.88 37.29
C THR A 295 -36.48 3.43 38.20
N ALA A 296 -36.47 2.88 39.43
CA ALA A 296 -35.36 2.76 40.39
C ALA A 296 -35.10 3.91 41.42
N PRO A 297 -35.18 3.60 42.73
CA PRO A 297 -34.67 4.42 43.85
C PRO A 297 -33.18 4.10 44.18
N PRO A 298 -32.53 4.80 45.14
CA PRO A 298 -31.11 5.17 44.99
C PRO A 298 -30.08 4.30 45.74
N ALA A 299 -28.81 4.50 45.36
CA ALA A 299 -27.64 3.98 46.08
C ALA A 299 -27.26 4.87 47.29
N ALA A 300 -26.96 4.26 48.43
CA ALA A 300 -26.42 4.92 49.61
C ALA A 300 -24.89 5.09 49.51
N GLY A 301 -24.36 6.20 50.05
CA GLY A 301 -22.93 6.44 50.16
C GLY A 301 -22.38 6.25 51.57
N THR A 302 -21.05 6.16 51.69
CA THR A 302 -20.30 6.26 52.95
C THR A 302 -18.99 7.02 52.73
N THR A 303 -18.49 7.66 53.79
CA THR A 303 -17.52 8.77 53.78
C THR A 303 -16.06 8.37 54.09
N HIS A 304 -15.12 9.31 53.86
CA HIS A 304 -13.70 9.26 54.28
C HIS A 304 -13.51 9.21 55.81
N PRO A 305 -12.28 8.94 56.33
CA PRO A 305 -11.33 10.03 56.65
C PRO A 305 -9.84 9.74 56.30
N ALA A 306 -8.88 10.48 56.87
CA ALA A 306 -7.54 10.75 56.32
C ALA A 306 -6.31 10.47 57.23
N GLU A 307 -5.13 10.44 56.60
CA GLU A 307 -3.75 10.79 57.05
C GLU A 307 -3.00 10.07 58.22
N VAL A 308 -1.67 10.33 58.24
CA VAL A 308 -0.60 9.94 59.20
C VAL A 308 -0.10 8.48 59.08
N GLY A 309 1.20 8.13 59.10
CA GLY A 309 2.44 8.93 59.05
C GLY A 309 3.73 8.08 59.17
N THR A 310 4.86 8.59 58.62
CA THR A 310 6.30 8.29 58.88
C THR A 310 6.83 6.85 59.11
N GLN A 311 7.87 6.44 58.37
CA GLN A 311 9.25 6.31 58.92
C GLN A 311 10.35 6.11 57.85
N GLN A 312 11.53 6.67 58.11
CA GLN A 312 12.80 6.43 57.39
C GLN A 312 13.73 5.53 58.23
N VAL A 313 14.45 4.61 57.59
CA VAL A 313 15.81 4.14 57.92
C VAL A 313 16.41 3.59 56.62
N GLY A 314 17.67 3.74 56.21
CA GLY A 314 18.81 4.54 56.64
C GLY A 314 19.94 4.27 55.61
N GLY A 315 20.73 5.27 55.23
CA GLY A 315 21.77 5.10 54.18
C GLY A 315 23.12 4.66 54.74
N VAL A 316 24.10 4.40 53.85
CA VAL A 316 25.55 4.70 53.99
C VAL A 316 26.21 4.49 52.60
N ALA A 317 27.12 5.39 52.21
CA ALA A 317 27.97 5.31 51.01
C ALA A 317 29.42 4.89 51.42
N PRO A 318 30.50 4.80 50.57
CA PRO A 318 30.96 5.92 49.72
C PRO A 318 31.80 5.60 48.43
N ALA A 319 32.07 6.69 47.68
CA ALA A 319 33.31 7.07 46.99
C ALA A 319 34.00 6.19 45.90
N GLY A 320 34.36 6.87 44.80
CA GLY A 320 35.40 6.47 43.84
C GLY A 320 35.42 7.34 42.57
N GLY A 321 36.47 8.14 42.37
CA GLY A 321 36.76 8.83 41.08
C GLY A 321 37.24 7.86 39.99
N VAL A 322 37.65 8.26 38.79
CA VAL A 322 38.36 9.50 38.40
C VAL A 322 38.04 9.86 36.93
N ALA A 323 38.19 11.13 36.55
CA ALA A 323 38.14 11.57 35.14
C ALA A 323 39.43 11.22 34.37
N GLY A 324 39.33 11.02 33.05
CA GLY A 324 40.48 10.79 32.16
C GLY A 324 40.20 11.35 30.75
N ALA A 325 41.15 12.11 30.21
CA ALA A 325 40.94 12.96 29.03
C ALA A 325 41.11 12.24 27.67
N GLN A 326 40.59 12.86 26.61
CA GLN A 326 40.95 12.56 25.23
C GLN A 326 42.39 13.02 24.92
N PRO A 327 43.12 12.30 24.04
CA PRO A 327 44.21 12.87 23.27
C PRO A 327 43.75 13.34 21.87
N SER A 328 44.32 14.46 21.43
CA SER A 328 44.24 15.02 20.09
C SER A 328 45.14 14.30 19.08
N ALA A 329 44.92 14.53 17.78
CA ALA A 329 45.71 13.95 16.71
C ALA A 329 46.79 14.91 16.17
N GLU A 330 48.03 14.45 16.20
CA GLU A 330 49.20 14.83 15.38
C GLU A 330 49.89 13.48 15.01
N GLY A 331 50.62 13.27 13.92
CA GLY A 331 51.15 14.17 12.90
C GLY A 331 52.58 13.73 12.54
N GLN A 332 52.77 12.95 11.46
CA GLN A 332 54.04 12.62 10.74
C GLN A 332 53.66 11.67 9.58
N VAL A 333 54.00 11.85 8.29
CA VAL A 333 55.22 12.26 7.57
C VAL A 333 56.28 11.15 7.47
N TYR A 334 56.37 10.55 6.27
CA TYR A 334 57.60 10.02 5.66
C TYR A 334 57.54 10.26 4.14
N GLY A 335 58.57 10.91 3.59
CA GLY A 335 59.01 10.72 2.20
C GLY A 335 60.13 9.67 2.14
N VAL A 336 60.87 9.45 1.05
CA VAL A 336 60.88 10.03 -0.31
C VAL A 336 61.63 9.04 -1.26
N ASP A 337 61.72 9.39 -2.54
CA ASP A 337 62.74 8.97 -3.54
C ASP A 337 62.59 7.66 -4.35
N GLY A 338 62.87 7.80 -5.65
CA GLY A 338 62.83 6.76 -6.70
C GLY A 338 62.64 7.38 -8.10
N GLN A 339 63.73 7.74 -8.78
CA GLN A 339 63.75 8.62 -9.98
C GLN A 339 63.42 7.94 -11.33
N ALA A 340 63.14 8.77 -12.36
CA ALA A 340 63.19 8.43 -13.79
C ALA A 340 64.66 8.25 -14.27
N VAL A 341 65.08 7.94 -15.52
CA VAL A 341 64.65 8.22 -16.94
C VAL A 341 65.42 7.20 -17.87
N PRO A 342 65.67 7.36 -19.20
CA PRO A 342 64.84 7.64 -20.40
C PRO A 342 65.09 6.69 -21.64
N GLY A 343 64.25 6.77 -22.70
CA GLY A 343 64.58 6.48 -24.12
C GLY A 343 64.74 5.00 -24.58
N GLU A 344 64.80 4.63 -25.88
CA GLU A 344 64.37 5.28 -27.14
C GLU A 344 64.46 4.26 -28.34
N ASN A 345 63.78 4.52 -29.48
CA ASN A 345 63.97 3.96 -30.85
C ASN A 345 63.40 2.55 -31.26
N GLY A 346 62.80 2.49 -32.48
CA GLY A 346 62.16 1.31 -33.16
C GLY A 346 63.04 0.65 -34.24
N PRO A 347 62.58 0.27 -35.48
CA PRO A 347 61.23 0.36 -36.12
C PRO A 347 60.81 -0.87 -37.00
N GLY A 348 59.72 -0.74 -37.81
CA GLY A 348 59.38 -1.59 -38.99
C GLY A 348 58.42 -2.79 -38.74
N ASP A 349 57.45 -3.16 -39.59
CA ASP A 349 56.99 -2.69 -40.92
C ASP A 349 55.48 -3.03 -41.15
N GLY A 350 54.80 -2.41 -42.13
CA GLY A 350 53.58 -3.00 -42.75
C GLY A 350 52.26 -2.18 -42.80
N LEU A 351 52.25 -1.01 -43.44
CA LEU A 351 51.05 -0.29 -43.93
C LEU A 351 50.56 -0.84 -45.31
N PRO A 352 49.51 -0.32 -45.98
CA PRO A 352 48.54 0.75 -45.64
C PRO A 352 47.09 0.19 -45.50
N SER A 353 45.93 0.86 -45.68
CA SER A 353 45.44 2.20 -46.10
C SER A 353 44.01 2.43 -45.49
N THR A 354 43.22 3.50 -45.69
CA THR A 354 43.22 4.74 -46.51
C THR A 354 42.75 5.99 -45.71
N ASN A 355 43.25 7.16 -46.11
CA ASN A 355 42.59 8.49 -46.11
C ASN A 355 42.23 9.25 -44.79
N SER A 356 43.26 9.88 -44.22
CA SER A 356 43.45 11.35 -44.18
C SER A 356 42.28 12.33 -43.89
N ALA A 357 42.30 12.88 -42.65
CA ALA A 357 42.29 14.32 -42.30
C ALA A 357 41.04 15.21 -42.58
N PRO A 358 40.86 16.35 -41.86
CA PRO A 358 41.78 17.01 -40.92
C PRO A 358 41.28 17.20 -39.48
N LEU A 359 42.23 17.56 -38.60
CA LEU A 359 42.00 17.99 -37.22
C LEU A 359 41.51 19.46 -37.18
N SER A 360 40.55 19.76 -36.30
CA SER A 360 40.32 21.11 -35.80
C SER A 360 40.23 21.09 -34.27
N GLN A 361 40.80 22.12 -33.63
CA GLN A 361 41.05 22.14 -32.19
C GLN A 361 39.79 22.45 -31.39
N GLY A 362 39.79 21.92 -30.16
CA GLY A 362 38.62 21.81 -29.29
C GLY A 362 37.94 23.11 -28.86
N TRP A 363 36.66 22.93 -28.55
CA TRP A 363 35.95 23.67 -27.51
C TRP A 363 35.24 22.66 -26.61
N TYR A 364 35.18 22.93 -25.31
CA TYR A 364 34.38 22.13 -24.38
C TYR A 364 32.90 22.32 -24.69
N ALA A 365 32.33 21.44 -25.51
CA ALA A 365 30.89 21.28 -25.57
C ALA A 365 30.43 20.68 -24.24
N GLU A 366 29.65 21.45 -23.48
CA GLU A 366 28.73 20.88 -22.50
C GLU A 366 27.89 19.83 -23.25
N GLU A 367 28.01 18.55 -22.86
CA GLU A 367 27.21 17.48 -23.46
C GLU A 367 25.73 17.80 -23.22
N ALA A 368 25.07 18.32 -24.25
CA ALA A 368 23.69 18.76 -24.17
C ALA A 368 22.83 17.61 -23.66
N GLU A 369 22.03 17.88 -22.62
CA GLU A 369 21.13 16.87 -22.08
C GLU A 369 20.22 16.34 -23.20
N PRO A 370 20.00 15.01 -23.29
CA PRO A 370 19.00 14.50 -24.23
C PRO A 370 17.66 15.18 -23.92
N PRO A 371 16.91 15.61 -24.95
CA PRO A 371 15.72 16.44 -24.75
C PRO A 371 14.76 15.76 -23.78
N VAL A 372 14.14 16.56 -22.91
CA VAL A 372 13.08 16.13 -22.00
C VAL A 372 12.12 15.22 -22.76
N GLU A 373 12.04 13.95 -22.35
CA GLU A 373 11.22 12.95 -23.02
C GLU A 373 9.80 13.52 -23.21
N ARG A 374 9.28 13.47 -24.45
CA ARG A 374 7.86 13.72 -24.71
C ARG A 374 7.07 12.93 -23.66
N ALA A 375 6.12 13.58 -22.98
CA ALA A 375 5.36 13.04 -21.86
C ALA A 375 5.16 11.53 -22.03
N ALA A 376 5.91 10.76 -21.24
CA ALA A 376 6.03 9.33 -21.45
C ALA A 376 4.64 8.71 -21.37
N THR A 377 4.25 7.93 -22.38
CA THR A 377 3.00 7.18 -22.35
C THR A 377 3.05 6.26 -21.13
N THR A 378 2.19 6.51 -20.15
CA THR A 378 2.21 5.79 -18.88
C THR A 378 2.02 4.30 -19.09
N GLU A 379 2.80 3.50 -18.37
CA GLU A 379 2.84 2.05 -18.50
C GLU A 379 1.77 1.39 -17.61
N CYS A 380 0.51 1.77 -17.87
CA CYS A 380 -0.68 1.32 -17.16
C CYS A 380 -1.63 0.58 -18.12
N PRO A 381 -2.47 -0.34 -17.63
CA PRO A 381 -3.49 -0.96 -18.47
C PRO A 381 -4.51 0.08 -18.93
N ALA A 382 -5.04 -0.06 -20.15
CA ALA A 382 -5.98 0.91 -20.74
C ALA A 382 -7.29 1.11 -19.93
N SER A 383 -7.60 0.20 -19.01
CA SER A 383 -8.74 0.25 -18.08
C SER A 383 -8.42 0.95 -16.76
N LEU A 384 -7.33 1.72 -16.66
CA LEU A 384 -6.87 2.38 -15.43
C LEU A 384 -6.33 3.78 -15.74
N ALA A 385 -6.97 4.81 -15.19
CA ALA A 385 -6.50 6.18 -15.30
C ALA A 385 -5.14 6.35 -14.59
N CYS A 386 -4.15 6.88 -15.30
CA CYS A 386 -2.75 6.85 -14.87
C CYS A 386 -2.00 8.13 -15.29
N GLU A 387 -1.61 8.93 -14.29
CA GLU A 387 -0.90 10.21 -14.44
C GLU A 387 0.62 10.01 -14.58
N TRP A 388 1.31 10.83 -15.37
CA TRP A 388 2.77 10.89 -15.36
C TRP A 388 3.25 12.03 -14.44
N MET A 389 3.93 11.69 -13.35
CA MET A 389 4.48 12.61 -12.35
C MET A 389 5.97 12.28 -12.11
N PRO A 390 6.89 12.73 -12.98
CA PRO A 390 8.25 12.17 -13.06
C PRO A 390 9.09 12.35 -11.78
N ALA A 391 9.87 11.32 -11.47
CA ALA A 391 10.93 11.40 -10.46
C ALA A 391 12.14 12.21 -10.96
N ALA A 392 12.80 12.93 -10.06
CA ALA A 392 13.90 13.82 -10.43
C ALA A 392 15.20 13.08 -10.79
N TYR A 393 15.55 13.08 -12.08
CA TYR A 393 16.83 12.56 -12.60
C TYR A 393 17.80 13.70 -12.95
N GLN A 394 18.55 14.18 -11.96
CA GLN A 394 19.54 15.25 -12.16
C GLN A 394 20.75 15.08 -11.24
N ARG A 395 21.90 15.64 -11.64
CA ARG A 395 23.11 15.68 -10.81
C ARG A 395 22.96 16.66 -9.66
N PHE A 396 23.60 16.38 -8.53
CA PHE A 396 23.68 17.27 -7.37
C PHE A 396 25.00 17.10 -6.61
N GLY A 397 25.29 17.99 -5.66
CA GLY A 397 26.53 17.97 -4.88
C GLY A 397 27.56 19.01 -5.33
N LYS A 398 28.76 18.99 -4.72
CA LYS A 398 29.86 19.91 -5.04
C LYS A 398 30.59 19.47 -6.30
N LYS A 399 31.35 20.38 -6.94
CA LYS A 399 31.97 20.19 -8.28
C LYS A 399 32.72 18.86 -8.50
N ASN A 400 33.31 18.30 -7.44
CA ASN A 400 34.12 17.07 -7.47
C ASN A 400 33.39 15.83 -6.88
N ASN A 401 32.17 15.99 -6.36
CA ASN A 401 31.34 14.92 -5.83
C ASN A 401 29.92 15.08 -6.40
N LYS A 402 29.80 14.83 -7.71
CA LYS A 402 28.55 14.92 -8.49
C LYS A 402 27.78 13.61 -8.40
N ASP A 403 27.13 13.40 -7.27
CA ASP A 403 26.11 12.35 -7.14
C ASP A 403 24.88 12.71 -8.00
N TYR A 404 23.95 11.77 -8.20
CA TYR A 404 22.83 11.98 -9.10
C TYR A 404 21.59 11.13 -8.78
N GLY A 405 20.44 11.75 -9.08
CA GLY A 405 19.12 11.12 -9.18
C GLY A 405 18.61 10.46 -7.89
N ASN A 406 17.34 10.10 -7.92
CA ASN A 406 16.73 9.17 -6.96
C ASN A 406 16.44 7.79 -7.56
N HIS A 407 16.86 7.54 -8.80
CA HIS A 407 16.71 6.30 -9.55
C HIS A 407 17.90 6.13 -10.52
N ASP A 408 18.05 4.97 -11.15
CA ASP A 408 19.05 4.70 -12.19
C ASP A 408 18.39 4.28 -13.50
N ARG A 409 18.85 4.86 -14.61
CA ARG A 409 18.32 4.57 -15.96
C ARG A 409 18.97 3.32 -16.58
N MET A 410 18.24 2.68 -17.48
CA MET A 410 18.66 1.47 -18.20
C MET A 410 18.70 1.70 -19.72
N LEU A 411 19.80 1.30 -20.37
CA LEU A 411 19.91 1.31 -21.85
C LEU A 411 19.21 0.11 -22.52
N ARG A 412 18.88 -0.93 -21.76
CA ARG A 412 18.33 -2.20 -22.25
C ARG A 412 17.24 -2.69 -21.29
N PRO A 413 16.27 -3.49 -21.75
CA PRO A 413 15.34 -4.17 -20.87
C PRO A 413 16.06 -4.96 -19.76
N ARG A 414 15.47 -5.00 -18.58
CA ARG A 414 15.93 -5.78 -17.41
C ARG A 414 14.92 -6.85 -17.05
N SER A 415 15.38 -7.93 -16.43
CA SER A 415 14.47 -8.85 -15.72
C SER A 415 13.83 -8.12 -14.55
N VAL A 416 12.55 -8.38 -14.33
CA VAL A 416 11.82 -7.96 -13.15
C VAL A 416 11.24 -9.23 -12.55
N ASP A 417 11.73 -9.59 -11.37
CA ASP A 417 11.36 -10.82 -10.66
C ASP A 417 10.30 -10.54 -9.58
N TYR A 418 10.19 -9.27 -9.14
CA TYR A 418 9.33 -8.88 -8.02
C TYR A 418 8.47 -7.65 -8.30
N ILE A 419 7.32 -7.59 -7.63
CA ILE A 419 6.62 -6.33 -7.34
C ILE A 419 6.62 -6.15 -5.82
N VAL A 420 7.02 -4.97 -5.35
CA VAL A 420 7.07 -4.65 -3.91
C VAL A 420 5.98 -3.64 -3.59
N ILE A 421 5.08 -4.03 -2.70
CA ILE A 421 4.00 -3.24 -2.13
C ILE A 421 4.55 -2.52 -0.89
N HIS A 422 4.40 -1.20 -0.87
CA HIS A 422 4.74 -0.32 0.24
C HIS A 422 3.49 0.43 0.71
N ASP A 423 3.54 1.01 1.91
CA ASP A 423 2.76 2.21 2.20
C ASP A 423 3.63 3.38 2.60
N THR A 424 3.17 4.59 2.25
CA THR A 424 4.00 5.80 2.24
C THR A 424 4.40 6.32 3.63
N GLU A 425 3.83 5.78 4.71
CA GLU A 425 3.82 6.37 6.06
C GLU A 425 3.54 7.90 6.00
N GLY A 426 2.52 8.29 5.22
CA GLY A 426 2.35 9.65 4.72
C GLY A 426 1.05 9.86 3.93
N THR A 427 0.94 11.01 3.26
CA THR A 427 -0.23 11.40 2.45
C THR A 427 0.17 11.77 1.02
N TYR A 428 -0.76 11.65 0.07
CA TYR A 428 -0.52 11.91 -1.35
C TYR A 428 -0.09 13.36 -1.63
N GLN A 429 -0.49 14.30 -0.77
CA GLN A 429 -0.07 15.70 -0.85
C GLN A 429 1.46 15.87 -0.67
N GLY A 430 2.12 14.96 0.03
CA GLY A 430 3.59 14.96 0.21
C GLY A 430 4.35 14.45 -1.02
N ILE A 431 3.72 13.63 -1.85
CA ILE A 431 4.35 12.87 -2.95
C ILE A 431 5.14 13.76 -3.93
N PRO A 432 4.59 14.88 -4.46
CA PRO A 432 5.33 15.71 -5.42
C PRO A 432 6.64 16.28 -4.86
N SER A 433 6.69 16.59 -3.56
CA SER A 433 7.89 17.10 -2.88
C SER A 433 8.96 16.02 -2.67
N MET A 434 8.53 14.78 -2.43
CA MET A 434 9.43 13.64 -2.23
C MET A 434 10.02 13.17 -3.57
N ILE A 435 9.16 12.91 -4.56
CA ILE A 435 9.58 12.29 -5.82
C ILE A 435 10.35 13.27 -6.73
N GLY A 436 10.04 14.56 -6.61
CA GLY A 436 10.78 15.67 -7.25
C GLY A 436 12.09 16.05 -6.56
N ASN A 437 12.46 15.43 -5.44
CA ASN A 437 13.73 15.67 -4.77
C ASN A 437 14.78 14.64 -5.20
N PRO A 438 15.80 15.01 -6.01
CA PRO A 438 16.81 14.07 -6.49
C PRO A 438 17.73 13.56 -5.39
N LYS A 439 17.69 14.12 -4.18
CA LYS A 439 18.48 13.65 -3.02
C LYS A 439 17.69 12.67 -2.14
N TYR A 440 16.51 12.24 -2.57
CA TYR A 440 15.61 11.39 -1.82
C TYR A 440 15.41 10.06 -2.52
N VAL A 441 14.43 9.28 -2.07
CA VAL A 441 14.12 7.94 -2.59
C VAL A 441 13.23 8.05 -3.83
N SER A 442 12.97 6.92 -4.50
CA SER A 442 11.97 6.86 -5.58
C SER A 442 11.32 5.48 -5.67
N TRP A 443 10.18 5.45 -6.35
CA TRP A 443 9.39 4.26 -6.63
C TRP A 443 8.75 4.42 -8.01
N HIS A 444 8.11 3.38 -8.55
CA HIS A 444 7.59 3.44 -9.92
C HIS A 444 6.18 4.04 -9.98
N TYR A 445 5.32 3.72 -9.01
CA TYR A 445 3.92 4.19 -8.98
C TYR A 445 3.46 4.56 -7.56
N THR A 446 2.68 5.64 -7.43
CA THR A 446 1.85 5.90 -6.23
C THR A 446 0.40 5.59 -6.53
N ILE A 447 -0.33 5.05 -5.55
CA ILE A 447 -1.78 4.86 -5.57
C ILE A 447 -2.40 5.65 -4.42
N ARG A 448 -3.30 6.58 -4.75
CA ARG A 448 -3.99 7.43 -3.78
C ARG A 448 -5.13 6.67 -3.08
N SER A 449 -5.22 6.78 -1.77
CA SER A 449 -6.15 6.02 -0.94
C SER A 449 -7.60 6.36 -1.22
N ARG A 450 -7.92 7.66 -1.39
CA ARG A 450 -9.31 8.12 -1.45
C ARG A 450 -10.09 7.67 -2.71
N ASP A 451 -9.40 7.47 -3.83
CA ASP A 451 -10.02 7.34 -5.16
C ASP A 451 -9.27 6.39 -6.11
N GLY A 452 -8.24 5.69 -5.64
CA GLY A 452 -7.47 4.75 -6.46
C GLY A 452 -6.61 5.40 -7.55
N HIS A 453 -6.50 6.74 -7.58
CA HIS A 453 -5.72 7.45 -8.60
C HIS A 453 -4.27 6.96 -8.63
N VAL A 454 -3.81 6.55 -9.81
CA VAL A 454 -2.45 6.08 -10.04
C VAL A 454 -1.61 7.19 -10.69
N ALA A 455 -0.41 7.42 -10.13
CA ALA A 455 0.62 8.23 -10.77
C ALA A 455 1.89 7.39 -10.96
N GLN A 456 2.44 7.39 -12.17
CA GLN A 456 3.74 6.80 -12.49
C GLN A 456 4.85 7.85 -12.38
N HIS A 457 5.98 7.47 -11.81
CA HIS A 457 7.12 8.35 -11.51
C HIS A 457 8.42 7.92 -12.19
N VAL A 458 8.64 6.61 -12.32
CA VAL A 458 9.83 6.01 -12.96
C VAL A 458 9.33 5.00 -14.00
N ALA A 459 9.95 5.00 -15.18
CA ALA A 459 9.65 4.01 -16.22
C ALA A 459 10.04 2.62 -15.71
N THR A 460 9.21 1.60 -15.96
CA THR A 460 9.40 0.24 -15.43
C THR A 460 10.62 -0.50 -16.02
N ARG A 461 11.21 0.04 -17.09
CA ARG A 461 12.55 -0.37 -17.58
C ARG A 461 13.69 0.06 -16.63
N ASP A 462 13.53 1.20 -15.95
CA ASP A 462 14.54 1.83 -15.11
C ASP A 462 14.47 1.26 -13.68
N ILE A 463 15.37 1.69 -12.79
CA ILE A 463 15.55 1.16 -11.43
C ILE A 463 15.27 2.25 -10.40
N ALA A 464 14.08 2.24 -9.81
CA ALA A 464 13.75 3.09 -8.67
C ALA A 464 14.43 2.60 -7.36
N TRP A 465 14.61 3.50 -6.39
CA TRP A 465 15.27 3.20 -5.11
C TRP A 465 14.26 3.15 -3.97
N HIS A 466 13.55 2.02 -3.85
CA HIS A 466 12.46 1.85 -2.88
C HIS A 466 12.75 0.77 -1.83
N ALA A 467 13.47 -0.29 -2.19
CA ALA A 467 13.54 -1.52 -1.39
C ALA A 467 14.58 -1.50 -0.25
N GLY A 468 15.51 -0.55 -0.19
CA GLY A 468 16.63 -0.58 0.76
C GLY A 468 17.62 -1.72 0.53
N ASN A 469 17.53 -2.38 -0.63
CA ASN A 469 18.37 -3.50 -1.02
C ASN A 469 18.56 -3.47 -2.54
N TRP A 470 19.79 -3.23 -2.99
CA TRP A 470 20.10 -3.06 -4.40
C TRP A 470 19.82 -4.31 -5.26
N ASP A 471 20.03 -5.50 -4.70
CA ASP A 471 19.69 -6.78 -5.35
C ASP A 471 18.19 -6.94 -5.60
N VAL A 472 17.35 -6.32 -4.77
CA VAL A 472 15.90 -6.30 -4.99
C VAL A 472 15.50 -5.14 -5.90
N ASN A 473 15.95 -3.91 -5.63
CA ASN A 473 15.66 -2.72 -6.47
C ASN A 473 15.93 -3.00 -7.97
N THR A 474 17.10 -3.54 -8.30
CA THR A 474 17.50 -3.88 -9.68
C THR A 474 16.60 -4.92 -10.36
N ARG A 475 15.82 -5.68 -9.58
CA ARG A 475 14.95 -6.79 -10.01
C ARG A 475 13.46 -6.56 -9.67
N SER A 476 13.07 -5.37 -9.21
CA SER A 476 11.71 -5.12 -8.74
C SER A 476 11.03 -3.88 -9.32
N ILE A 477 9.69 -3.86 -9.23
CA ILE A 477 8.86 -2.66 -9.37
C ILE A 477 8.23 -2.34 -8.01
N GLY A 478 8.66 -1.24 -7.37
CA GLY A 478 8.03 -0.70 -6.16
C GLY A 478 6.78 0.15 -6.44
N ILE A 479 5.72 -0.11 -5.68
CA ILE A 479 4.42 0.60 -5.72
C ILE A 479 4.08 1.10 -4.32
N GLU A 480 3.96 2.42 -4.19
CA GLU A 480 3.59 3.12 -2.96
C GLU A 480 2.07 3.27 -2.83
N HIS A 481 1.55 2.98 -1.65
CA HIS A 481 0.14 3.16 -1.32
C HIS A 481 0.01 4.26 -0.27
N GLU A 482 -0.79 5.30 -0.55
CA GLU A 482 -1.02 6.39 0.40
C GLU A 482 -1.58 5.83 1.72
N GLY A 483 -0.81 5.90 2.81
CA GLY A 483 -1.21 5.25 4.05
C GLY A 483 -0.21 5.29 5.18
N TYR A 484 -0.58 4.59 6.26
CA TYR A 484 0.23 4.31 7.44
C TYR A 484 -0.12 2.90 7.97
N LEU A 485 0.85 1.98 8.01
CA LEU A 485 0.64 0.60 8.50
C LEU A 485 0.04 0.50 9.90
N ALA A 486 0.22 1.53 10.72
CA ALA A 486 -0.24 1.59 12.10
C ALA A 486 -1.75 1.89 12.27
N LYS A 487 -2.49 2.23 11.20
CA LYS A 487 -3.84 2.81 11.28
C LYS A 487 -4.99 1.86 10.95
N GLY A 488 -4.84 0.56 11.21
CA GLY A 488 -5.98 -0.38 11.25
C GLY A 488 -6.83 -0.36 9.98
N GLY A 489 -6.23 -0.60 8.82
CA GLY A 489 -6.94 -0.73 7.54
C GLY A 489 -7.55 0.56 6.96
N THR A 490 -7.72 1.65 7.72
CA THR A 490 -8.44 2.88 7.28
C THR A 490 -7.91 3.51 5.97
N TRP A 491 -6.63 3.27 5.65
CA TRP A 491 -5.95 3.78 4.45
C TRP A 491 -5.94 2.79 3.28
N TYR A 492 -6.38 1.56 3.45
CA TYR A 492 -6.38 0.55 2.40
C TYR A 492 -7.82 0.34 1.90
N THR A 493 -8.31 1.32 1.13
CA THR A 493 -9.69 1.34 0.60
C THR A 493 -9.88 0.36 -0.55
N GLU A 494 -11.14 0.02 -0.86
CA GLU A 494 -11.48 -0.75 -2.07
C GLU A 494 -10.96 -0.10 -3.36
N ALA A 495 -11.06 1.24 -3.45
CA ALA A 495 -10.61 1.97 -4.63
C ALA A 495 -9.09 1.82 -4.84
N MET A 496 -8.31 1.94 -3.76
CA MET A 496 -6.88 1.66 -3.78
C MET A 496 -6.60 0.20 -4.15
N TYR A 497 -7.25 -0.75 -3.47
CA TYR A 497 -7.03 -2.19 -3.68
C TYR A 497 -7.30 -2.61 -5.14
N ARG A 498 -8.38 -2.10 -5.76
CA ARG A 498 -8.76 -2.42 -7.14
C ARG A 498 -7.82 -1.80 -8.16
N ALA A 499 -7.50 -0.52 -8.02
CA ALA A 499 -6.53 0.15 -8.88
C ALA A 499 -5.15 -0.56 -8.83
N SER A 500 -4.72 -0.91 -7.60
CA SER A 500 -3.48 -1.63 -7.35
C SER A 500 -3.50 -3.04 -7.96
N ALA A 501 -4.56 -3.82 -7.76
CA ALA A 501 -4.67 -5.17 -8.30
C ALA A 501 -4.68 -5.18 -9.84
N LYS A 502 -5.34 -4.21 -10.49
CA LYS A 502 -5.31 -4.02 -11.95
C LYS A 502 -3.90 -3.73 -12.45
N LEU A 503 -3.21 -2.79 -11.80
CA LEU A 503 -1.84 -2.42 -12.15
C LEU A 503 -0.88 -3.61 -11.96
N VAL A 504 -0.94 -4.30 -10.81
CA VAL A 504 -0.06 -5.42 -10.50
C VAL A 504 -0.31 -6.62 -11.40
N ARG A 505 -1.57 -6.94 -11.75
CA ARG A 505 -1.86 -7.97 -12.76
C ARG A 505 -1.26 -7.61 -14.12
N TYR A 506 -1.48 -6.38 -14.60
CA TYR A 506 -0.91 -5.91 -15.86
C TYR A 506 0.63 -5.97 -15.89
N LEU A 507 1.29 -5.54 -14.81
CA LEU A 507 2.75 -5.60 -14.69
C LEU A 507 3.25 -7.04 -14.58
N ALA A 508 2.56 -7.91 -13.84
CA ALA A 508 2.90 -9.31 -13.71
C ALA A 508 2.81 -10.03 -15.07
N ASP A 509 1.74 -9.80 -15.83
CA ASP A 509 1.57 -10.33 -17.19
C ASP A 509 2.65 -9.79 -18.15
N LYS A 510 2.97 -8.48 -18.08
CA LYS A 510 4.00 -7.82 -18.91
C LYS A 510 5.41 -8.38 -18.68
N TYR A 511 5.75 -8.72 -17.43
CA TYR A 511 7.10 -9.15 -17.03
C TYR A 511 7.23 -10.66 -16.78
N GLY A 512 6.14 -11.42 -16.80
CA GLY A 512 6.13 -12.86 -16.50
C GLY A 512 6.26 -13.18 -15.02
N ILE A 513 5.89 -12.26 -14.13
CA ILE A 513 6.05 -12.38 -12.67
C ILE A 513 4.94 -13.30 -12.12
N PRO A 514 5.27 -14.38 -11.39
CA PRO A 514 4.25 -15.20 -10.74
C PRO A 514 3.41 -14.40 -9.74
N LEU A 515 2.09 -14.48 -9.85
CA LEU A 515 1.18 -13.94 -8.82
C LEU A 515 1.13 -14.89 -7.62
N ASP A 516 2.14 -14.81 -6.76
CA ASP A 516 2.26 -15.45 -5.45
C ASP A 516 3.02 -14.55 -4.44
N ARG A 517 3.15 -14.96 -3.17
CA ARG A 517 3.85 -14.19 -2.12
C ARG A 517 5.37 -14.41 -2.06
N ALA A 518 5.95 -15.18 -2.98
CA ALA A 518 7.39 -15.20 -3.21
C ALA A 518 7.84 -14.10 -4.20
N HIS A 519 6.92 -13.61 -5.04
CA HIS A 519 7.23 -12.63 -6.08
C HIS A 519 6.50 -11.29 -5.89
N ILE A 520 5.26 -11.30 -5.38
CA ILE A 520 4.55 -10.10 -4.91
C ILE A 520 4.82 -9.96 -3.41
N LEU A 521 5.70 -9.02 -3.06
CA LEU A 521 6.27 -8.82 -1.72
C LEU A 521 5.67 -7.59 -1.04
N GLY A 522 5.57 -7.60 0.29
CA GLY A 522 5.58 -6.36 1.06
C GLY A 522 7.02 -5.89 1.30
N HIS A 523 7.26 -4.61 1.60
CA HIS A 523 8.59 -4.16 2.00
C HIS A 523 9.08 -4.87 3.27
N ASP A 524 8.15 -5.25 4.15
CA ASP A 524 8.35 -6.14 5.29
C ASP A 524 8.99 -7.49 4.93
N ASN A 525 8.86 -7.98 3.69
CA ASN A 525 9.45 -9.24 3.24
C ASN A 525 10.84 -9.07 2.60
N VAL A 526 11.29 -7.86 2.29
CA VAL A 526 12.59 -7.60 1.62
C VAL A 526 13.75 -7.84 2.60
N PRO A 527 14.78 -8.64 2.28
CA PRO A 527 15.89 -8.90 3.18
C PRO A 527 16.80 -7.69 3.39
N GLY A 528 17.44 -7.61 4.58
CA GLY A 528 18.57 -6.71 4.80
C GLY A 528 19.82 -7.17 4.05
N THR A 529 20.62 -6.23 3.57
CA THR A 529 21.81 -6.46 2.74
C THR A 529 23.00 -7.09 3.48
N THR A 530 23.10 -6.90 4.80
CA THR A 530 24.17 -7.37 5.71
C THR A 530 23.58 -7.57 7.11
N PRO A 531 24.27 -8.25 8.05
CA PRO A 531 23.78 -8.38 9.43
C PRO A 531 23.44 -7.04 10.11
N LYS A 532 24.14 -5.95 9.76
CA LYS A 532 23.93 -4.62 10.36
C LYS A 532 22.65 -3.93 9.86
N SER A 533 22.21 -4.20 8.63
CA SER A 533 21.04 -3.53 8.04
C SER A 533 19.70 -4.20 8.39
N VAL A 534 19.70 -5.49 8.76
CA VAL A 534 18.45 -6.27 9.03
C VAL A 534 17.49 -5.58 10.01
N ALA A 535 17.99 -5.04 11.12
CA ALA A 535 17.16 -4.39 12.14
C ALA A 535 16.51 -3.08 11.66
N GLY A 536 17.17 -2.36 10.73
CA GLY A 536 16.66 -1.12 10.13
C GLY A 536 15.77 -1.32 8.91
N MET A 537 15.59 -2.56 8.45
CA MET A 537 14.71 -2.85 7.32
C MET A 537 13.23 -2.74 7.68
N HIS A 538 12.47 -2.27 6.70
CA HIS A 538 11.07 -1.86 6.77
C HIS A 538 10.06 -2.91 7.25
N ALA A 539 8.84 -2.43 7.51
CA ALA A 539 7.74 -3.15 8.14
C ALA A 539 6.35 -2.92 7.51
N ASP A 540 6.25 -2.05 6.51
CA ASP A 540 5.08 -1.79 5.66
C ASP A 540 4.91 -2.89 4.57
N PRO A 541 3.69 -3.11 4.04
CA PRO A 541 2.42 -2.48 4.42
C PRO A 541 1.83 -3.05 5.72
N GLY A 542 2.61 -3.87 6.44
CA GLY A 542 2.31 -4.28 7.81
C GLY A 542 1.12 -5.23 7.96
N PRO A 543 0.58 -5.35 9.19
CA PRO A 543 -0.34 -6.43 9.52
C PRO A 543 -1.76 -6.25 8.97
N TYR A 544 -2.16 -5.02 8.67
CA TYR A 544 -3.53 -4.67 8.27
C TYR A 544 -3.73 -4.57 6.75
N TRP A 545 -2.72 -4.88 5.94
CA TRP A 545 -2.94 -5.08 4.51
C TRP A 545 -3.61 -6.44 4.28
N ASP A 546 -4.80 -6.47 3.71
CA ASP A 546 -5.55 -7.69 3.38
C ASP A 546 -4.97 -8.37 2.13
N TRP A 547 -3.91 -9.15 2.32
CA TRP A 547 -3.30 -9.96 1.28
C TRP A 547 -4.25 -11.03 0.72
N ALA A 548 -5.30 -11.43 1.46
CA ALA A 548 -6.24 -12.43 0.95
C ALA A 548 -7.10 -11.84 -0.16
N HIS A 549 -7.75 -10.71 0.15
CA HIS A 549 -8.58 -9.94 -0.77
C HIS A 549 -7.80 -9.36 -1.93
N TYR A 550 -6.58 -8.86 -1.68
CA TYR A 550 -5.73 -8.33 -2.76
C TYR A 550 -5.43 -9.37 -3.84
N PHE A 551 -5.20 -10.63 -3.45
CA PHE A 551 -4.99 -11.73 -4.39
C PHE A 551 -6.29 -12.22 -5.06
N GLU A 552 -7.44 -12.08 -4.41
CA GLU A 552 -8.74 -12.29 -5.03
C GLU A 552 -9.00 -11.27 -6.15
N LEU A 553 -8.75 -9.98 -5.90
CA LEU A 553 -8.87 -8.92 -6.92
C LEU A 553 -7.88 -9.06 -8.09
N MET A 554 -6.69 -9.62 -7.85
CA MET A 554 -5.76 -9.97 -8.93
C MET A 554 -6.20 -11.20 -9.75
N GLY A 555 -7.33 -11.85 -9.41
CA GLY A 555 -7.82 -13.06 -10.08
C GLY A 555 -7.03 -14.32 -9.73
N ARG A 556 -6.26 -14.30 -8.64
CA ARG A 556 -5.37 -15.39 -8.20
C ARG A 556 -5.54 -15.69 -6.71
N PRO A 557 -6.75 -16.06 -6.26
CA PRO A 557 -7.04 -16.32 -4.85
C PRO A 557 -6.11 -17.39 -4.27
N LEU A 558 -5.55 -17.08 -3.09
CA LEU A 558 -4.61 -17.97 -2.39
C LEU A 558 -5.38 -19.18 -1.82
N THR A 559 -5.43 -20.26 -2.58
CA THR A 559 -6.25 -21.45 -2.28
C THR A 559 -5.42 -22.62 -1.74
N ALA A 560 -6.08 -23.54 -1.04
CA ALA A 560 -5.46 -24.73 -0.48
C ALA A 560 -5.05 -25.73 -1.57
N VAL A 561 -3.82 -26.24 -1.53
CA VAL A 561 -3.33 -27.28 -2.43
C VAL A 561 -3.04 -28.55 -1.63
N LYS A 562 -3.79 -29.63 -1.92
CA LYS A 562 -3.66 -30.92 -1.21
C LYS A 562 -2.33 -31.61 -1.55
N GLY A 563 -1.82 -32.41 -0.61
CA GLY A 563 -0.66 -33.29 -0.84
C GLY A 563 0.68 -32.55 -0.98
N GLY A 564 0.95 -31.60 -0.08
CA GLY A 564 2.25 -30.93 0.02
C GLY A 564 2.72 -30.79 1.46
N ASP A 565 4.04 -30.80 1.66
CA ASP A 565 4.70 -30.79 2.98
C ASP A 565 4.88 -29.38 3.57
N SER A 566 4.17 -28.40 3.01
CA SER A 566 4.16 -27.01 3.46
C SER A 566 2.75 -26.54 3.80
N VAL A 567 2.67 -25.46 4.57
CA VAL A 567 1.44 -24.71 4.83
C VAL A 567 1.60 -23.29 4.31
N MET A 568 0.50 -22.71 3.85
CA MET A 568 0.38 -21.30 3.52
C MET A 568 -0.46 -20.63 4.60
N ILE A 569 0.05 -19.57 5.21
CA ILE A 569 -0.71 -18.79 6.18
C ILE A 569 -1.92 -18.18 5.48
N ARG A 570 -3.11 -18.36 6.03
CA ARG A 570 -4.38 -17.88 5.47
C ARG A 570 -5.47 -17.85 6.55
N PRO A 571 -5.33 -17.03 7.60
CA PRO A 571 -6.44 -16.74 8.50
C PRO A 571 -7.57 -16.02 7.76
N SER A 572 -8.80 -16.15 8.24
CA SER A 572 -9.92 -15.28 7.83
C SER A 572 -9.65 -13.87 8.36
N TYR A 573 -9.38 -12.92 7.46
CA TYR A 573 -8.99 -11.54 7.82
C TYR A 573 -9.97 -10.87 8.80
N ASP A 574 -11.28 -10.94 8.52
CA ASP A 574 -12.32 -10.25 9.30
C ASP A 574 -12.48 -10.79 10.74
N SER A 575 -12.17 -12.07 10.95
CA SER A 575 -12.29 -12.74 12.26
C SER A 575 -10.95 -12.85 13.00
N ASN A 576 -9.83 -12.82 12.29
CA ASN A 576 -8.49 -12.83 12.85
C ASN A 576 -8.09 -11.43 13.32
N ARG A 577 -8.40 -11.15 14.59
CA ARG A 577 -8.11 -9.87 15.26
C ARG A 577 -7.07 -10.05 16.38
N PRO A 578 -5.83 -10.45 16.07
CA PRO A 578 -4.81 -10.67 17.09
C PRO A 578 -4.40 -9.36 17.75
N ARG A 579 -3.90 -9.45 18.99
CA ARG A 579 -3.39 -8.30 19.74
C ARG A 579 -2.22 -7.64 19.02
N PHE A 580 -2.26 -6.32 18.90
CA PHE A 580 -1.17 -5.46 18.47
C PHE A 580 -0.96 -4.32 19.46
N THR A 581 0.22 -3.71 19.43
CA THR A 581 0.54 -2.46 20.16
C THR A 581 1.19 -1.44 19.22
N GLY A 582 1.23 -0.16 19.63
CA GLY A 582 1.95 0.89 18.91
C GLY A 582 1.18 1.65 17.84
N CYS A 583 -0.10 1.35 17.59
CA CYS A 583 -0.93 2.05 16.58
C CYS A 583 -1.13 3.56 16.82
N LEU A 584 -0.94 4.00 18.07
CA LEU A 584 -1.02 5.41 18.46
C LEU A 584 0.36 6.10 18.48
N ALA A 585 1.46 5.37 18.26
CA ALA A 585 2.83 5.83 18.49
C ALA A 585 3.46 6.62 17.34
N SER A 586 2.69 6.95 16.30
CA SER A 586 3.21 7.75 15.20
C SER A 586 3.32 9.22 15.60
N LYS A 587 4.48 9.81 15.31
CA LYS A 587 4.77 11.24 15.48
C LYS A 587 3.85 12.14 14.62
N SER A 588 3.06 11.55 13.71
CA SER A 588 2.15 12.25 12.80
C SER A 588 0.83 12.74 13.42
N VAL A 589 0.52 12.41 14.68
CA VAL A 589 -0.65 12.94 15.40
C VAL A 589 -0.22 13.87 16.54
N PRO A 590 -0.29 15.20 16.37
CA PRO A 590 -0.04 16.14 17.45
C PRO A 590 -1.00 15.91 18.63
N GLY A 591 -0.44 15.75 19.84
CA GLY A 591 -1.22 15.65 21.09
C GLY A 591 -1.47 14.24 21.62
N LEU A 592 -1.25 13.16 20.84
CA LEU A 592 -1.23 11.79 21.39
C LEU A 592 0.21 11.30 21.57
N ALA A 593 0.73 11.44 22.79
CA ALA A 593 1.88 10.65 23.22
C ALA A 593 1.40 9.20 23.45
N ALA A 594 1.75 8.28 22.55
CA ALA A 594 1.52 6.87 22.84
C ALA A 594 2.32 6.42 24.04
N LYS A 595 1.65 5.71 24.94
CA LYS A 595 2.33 4.87 25.90
C LYS A 595 2.85 3.64 25.15
N ALA A 596 4.16 3.41 25.21
CA ALA A 596 4.75 2.20 24.65
C ALA A 596 4.06 0.97 25.25
N GLY A 597 3.66 0.02 24.40
CA GLY A 597 2.89 -1.16 24.81
C GLY A 597 1.37 -0.95 25.00
N GLN A 598 0.82 0.23 24.69
CA GLN A 598 -0.64 0.39 24.59
C GLN A 598 -1.20 -0.44 23.43
N ASP A 599 -2.27 -1.18 23.72
CA ASP A 599 -2.97 -2.02 22.76
C ASP A 599 -3.65 -1.19 21.66
N CYS A 600 -3.56 -1.69 20.45
CA CYS A 600 -4.31 -1.20 19.30
C CYS A 600 -5.80 -1.57 19.44
N PRO A 601 -6.72 -0.77 18.88
CA PRO A 601 -8.09 -1.24 18.63
C PRO A 601 -8.08 -2.58 17.87
N PRO A 602 -8.90 -3.58 18.24
CA PRO A 602 -8.97 -4.84 17.51
C PRO A 602 -9.37 -4.61 16.05
N HIS A 603 -8.55 -5.10 15.13
CA HIS A 603 -8.76 -4.95 13.69
C HIS A 603 -8.45 -6.27 12.98
N GLY A 604 -9.09 -6.52 11.84
CA GLY A 604 -8.74 -7.68 10.98
C GLY A 604 -7.28 -7.59 10.52
N ALA A 605 -6.58 -8.73 10.47
CA ALA A 605 -5.17 -8.75 10.13
C ALA A 605 -4.79 -9.98 9.30
N SER A 606 -3.83 -9.79 8.40
CA SER A 606 -3.20 -10.87 7.61
C SER A 606 -2.17 -11.69 8.40
N THR A 607 -2.02 -11.47 9.70
CA THR A 607 -0.91 -12.01 10.51
C THR A 607 -1.39 -13.10 11.47
N VAL A 608 -0.59 -14.16 11.62
CA VAL A 608 -0.57 -15.00 12.84
C VAL A 608 0.69 -14.71 13.67
N TRP A 609 0.55 -14.74 14.99
CA TRP A 609 1.68 -14.63 15.92
C TRP A 609 2.38 -15.97 16.11
N LEU A 610 3.71 -15.90 16.22
CA LEU A 610 4.58 -17.07 16.36
C LEU A 610 5.18 -17.15 17.76
N HIS A 611 4.91 -18.25 18.45
CA HIS A 611 5.32 -18.54 19.82
C HIS A 611 6.45 -19.59 19.86
N ALA A 612 7.28 -19.54 20.90
CA ALA A 612 8.39 -20.48 21.11
C ALA A 612 7.93 -21.91 21.47
N ALA A 613 6.67 -22.08 21.88
CA ALA A 613 6.06 -23.35 22.26
C ALA A 613 4.56 -23.36 21.87
N PRO A 614 3.89 -24.53 21.80
CA PRO A 614 2.47 -24.65 21.45
C PRO A 614 1.55 -24.18 22.60
N SER A 615 1.58 -22.89 22.91
CA SER A 615 0.72 -22.24 23.90
C SER A 615 0.64 -20.73 23.63
N ALA A 616 -0.55 -20.15 23.78
CA ALA A 616 -0.76 -18.71 23.66
C ALA A 616 -0.05 -17.89 24.75
N SER A 617 0.29 -18.52 25.89
CA SER A 617 1.08 -17.92 26.97
C SER A 617 2.59 -18.04 26.77
N ALA A 618 3.05 -18.80 25.78
CA ALA A 618 4.48 -18.92 25.51
C ALA A 618 5.02 -17.61 24.90
N PRO A 619 6.29 -17.23 25.18
CA PRO A 619 6.91 -16.05 24.57
C PRO A 619 6.87 -16.11 23.04
N LEU A 620 6.81 -14.94 22.40
CA LEU A 620 7.01 -14.83 20.95
C LEU A 620 8.42 -15.32 20.57
N VAL A 621 8.56 -15.92 19.38
CA VAL A 621 9.87 -16.33 18.86
C VAL A 621 10.82 -15.14 18.68
N THR A 622 12.11 -15.36 18.87
CA THR A 622 13.13 -14.31 18.75
C THR A 622 13.63 -14.15 17.31
N ASP A 623 13.91 -12.92 16.91
CA ASP A 623 14.68 -12.63 15.70
C ASP A 623 16.05 -12.06 16.10
N VAL A 624 17.10 -12.86 15.92
CA VAL A 624 18.49 -12.46 16.20
C VAL A 624 18.94 -11.28 15.35
N GLY A 625 18.40 -11.11 14.14
CA GLY A 625 18.74 -10.02 13.23
C GLY A 625 17.98 -8.73 13.47
N LYS A 626 16.77 -8.78 14.03
CA LYS A 626 15.99 -7.59 14.39
C LYS A 626 16.27 -7.11 15.82
N HIS A 627 16.44 -8.03 16.78
CA HIS A 627 16.50 -7.71 18.22
C HIS A 627 17.77 -8.18 18.94
N GLY A 628 18.76 -8.72 18.22
CA GLY A 628 20.01 -9.22 18.82
C GLY A 628 19.80 -10.38 19.79
N GLY A 629 18.73 -11.17 19.59
CA GLY A 629 18.35 -12.29 20.45
C GLY A 629 17.41 -11.93 21.61
N LYS A 630 17.07 -10.64 21.79
CA LYS A 630 16.03 -10.22 22.75
C LYS A 630 14.62 -10.65 22.29
N PRO A 631 13.63 -10.72 23.20
CA PRO A 631 12.25 -11.05 22.84
C PRO A 631 11.66 -10.09 21.80
N SER A 632 10.90 -10.67 20.85
CA SER A 632 10.08 -9.91 19.91
C SER A 632 8.89 -9.27 20.60
N SER A 633 8.33 -8.22 19.99
CA SER A 633 7.21 -7.45 20.52
C SER A 633 5.92 -7.61 19.71
N TYR A 634 4.79 -7.28 20.32
CA TYR A 634 3.48 -7.17 19.65
C TYR A 634 3.32 -5.84 18.86
N SER A 635 4.40 -5.09 18.61
CA SER A 635 4.31 -3.81 17.91
C SER A 635 3.92 -4.01 16.44
N VAL A 636 3.07 -3.15 15.88
CA VAL A 636 2.78 -3.16 14.43
C VAL A 636 4.04 -2.97 13.59
N TYR A 637 5.03 -2.22 14.09
CA TYR A 637 6.34 -2.01 13.47
C TYR A 637 7.34 -3.18 13.66
N ASP A 638 6.92 -4.22 14.39
CA ASP A 638 7.72 -5.42 14.64
C ASP A 638 7.10 -6.64 13.96
N HIS A 639 7.86 -7.29 13.09
CA HIS A 639 7.47 -8.51 12.37
C HIS A 639 8.33 -9.71 12.71
N ALA A 640 9.26 -9.57 13.67
CA ALA A 640 10.18 -10.62 14.08
C ALA A 640 9.47 -11.96 14.36
N ALA A 641 8.26 -11.92 14.93
CA ALA A 641 7.43 -13.08 15.25
C ALA A 641 6.11 -13.15 14.45
N ARG A 642 6.05 -12.59 13.24
CA ARG A 642 4.85 -12.59 12.39
C ARG A 642 5.00 -13.56 11.22
N ALA A 643 3.97 -14.37 10.95
CA ALA A 643 3.80 -15.03 9.66
C ALA A 643 2.54 -14.45 8.97
N SER A 644 2.66 -14.05 7.69
CA SER A 644 1.65 -13.25 6.99
C SER A 644 0.95 -14.02 5.87
N THR A 645 -0.30 -13.66 5.59
CA THR A 645 -1.17 -14.31 4.60
C THR A 645 -0.48 -14.49 3.24
N GLY A 646 -0.60 -15.72 2.74
CA GLY A 646 0.01 -16.22 1.50
C GLY A 646 1.48 -16.61 1.62
N GLN A 647 2.20 -16.27 2.70
CA GLN A 647 3.55 -16.81 2.92
C GLN A 647 3.48 -18.32 3.15
N ARG A 648 4.40 -19.04 2.50
CA ARG A 648 4.47 -20.52 2.51
C ARG A 648 5.63 -20.97 3.37
N PHE A 649 5.39 -21.87 4.32
CA PHE A 649 6.40 -22.40 5.25
C PHE A 649 6.37 -23.93 5.30
N ALA A 650 7.54 -24.55 5.46
CA ALA A 650 7.63 -25.98 5.70
C ALA A 650 7.23 -26.31 7.14
N VAL A 651 6.47 -27.39 7.33
CA VAL A 651 5.99 -27.81 8.66
C VAL A 651 7.09 -28.57 9.40
N ALA A 652 7.35 -28.19 10.64
CA ALA A 652 8.34 -28.80 11.51
C ALA A 652 7.73 -29.77 12.55
N GLU A 653 6.48 -29.54 12.97
CA GLU A 653 5.73 -30.39 13.93
C GLU A 653 4.23 -30.01 13.91
N ARG A 654 3.36 -30.89 14.42
CA ARG A 654 1.97 -30.58 14.78
C ARG A 654 1.66 -31.19 16.15
N ARG A 655 0.94 -30.47 17.01
CA ARG A 655 0.52 -30.92 18.34
C ARG A 655 -0.85 -30.35 18.68
N GLY A 656 -1.90 -31.15 18.60
CA GLY A 656 -3.29 -30.67 18.73
C GLY A 656 -3.57 -29.55 17.71
N ASP A 657 -4.23 -28.49 18.16
CA ASP A 657 -4.50 -27.28 17.36
C ASP A 657 -3.27 -26.37 17.13
N TRP A 658 -2.05 -26.83 17.39
CA TRP A 658 -0.82 -26.06 17.15
C TRP A 658 0.03 -26.65 16.03
N THR A 659 0.48 -25.78 15.12
CA THR A 659 1.41 -26.13 14.04
C THR A 659 2.73 -25.42 14.26
N ALA A 660 3.85 -26.15 14.18
CA ALA A 660 5.19 -25.57 14.14
C ALA A 660 5.68 -25.46 12.70
N ILE A 661 6.29 -24.33 12.36
CA ILE A 661 7.00 -24.11 11.10
C ILE A 661 8.49 -23.88 11.34
N TRP A 662 9.31 -24.16 10.34
CA TRP A 662 10.71 -23.75 10.36
C TRP A 662 10.83 -22.26 10.07
N TYR A 663 11.41 -21.51 10.99
CA TYR A 663 11.43 -20.05 10.98
C TYR A 663 12.73 -19.56 11.63
N LEU A 664 13.57 -18.79 10.90
CA LEU A 664 14.86 -18.27 11.40
C LEU A 664 15.77 -19.32 12.10
N GLY A 665 15.81 -20.56 11.61
CA GLY A 665 16.60 -21.65 12.20
C GLY A 665 16.01 -22.31 13.46
N GLN A 666 14.80 -21.93 13.89
CA GLN A 666 14.08 -22.51 15.04
C GLN A 666 12.67 -23.02 14.66
N LYS A 667 12.02 -23.74 15.57
CA LYS A 667 10.59 -24.07 15.48
C LYS A 667 9.77 -22.88 15.98
N ALA A 668 8.81 -22.43 15.17
CA ALA A 668 7.90 -21.35 15.52
C ALA A 668 6.45 -21.85 15.46
N TRP A 669 5.72 -21.73 16.58
CA TRP A 669 4.40 -22.30 16.77
C TRP A 669 3.29 -21.27 16.59
N PHE A 670 2.23 -21.62 15.87
CA PHE A 670 1.01 -20.83 15.80
C PHE A 670 -0.23 -21.71 16.02
N HIS A 671 -1.28 -21.09 16.53
CA HIS A 671 -2.58 -21.72 16.74
C HIS A 671 -3.31 -21.84 15.39
N ASN A 672 -3.65 -23.07 15.02
CA ASN A 672 -4.21 -23.48 13.74
C ASN A 672 -5.25 -24.60 13.94
N PRO A 673 -6.39 -24.30 14.57
CA PRO A 673 -7.38 -25.30 14.93
C PRO A 673 -8.11 -25.81 13.68
N ALA A 674 -8.41 -27.12 13.64
CA ALA A 674 -9.04 -27.73 12.46
C ALA A 674 -10.41 -27.13 12.11
N ALA A 675 -11.14 -26.60 13.09
CA ALA A 675 -12.45 -25.96 12.92
C ALA A 675 -12.38 -24.50 12.41
N ASN A 676 -11.24 -23.82 12.57
CA ASN A 676 -11.01 -22.47 12.05
C ASN A 676 -9.53 -22.29 11.67
N PRO A 677 -9.08 -22.91 10.56
CA PRO A 677 -7.67 -22.97 10.21
C PRO A 677 -7.12 -21.57 9.91
N THR A 678 -5.96 -21.28 10.49
CA THR A 678 -5.18 -20.06 10.24
C THR A 678 -4.09 -20.29 9.19
N ALA A 679 -3.88 -21.54 8.78
CA ALA A 679 -3.06 -21.90 7.63
C ALA A 679 -3.66 -23.09 6.85
N VAL A 680 -3.55 -23.05 5.53
CA VAL A 680 -4.03 -24.08 4.60
C VAL A 680 -2.89 -24.94 4.05
N PRO A 681 -3.14 -26.20 3.64
CA PRO A 681 -2.15 -27.01 2.93
C PRO A 681 -1.62 -26.32 1.68
N ALA A 682 -0.32 -26.43 1.42
CA ALA A 682 0.34 -25.84 0.27
C ALA A 682 1.44 -26.76 -0.29
N LYS A 683 1.68 -26.68 -1.60
CA LYS A 683 2.69 -27.45 -2.32
C LYS A 683 3.71 -26.53 -2.99
N GLY A 684 4.87 -27.09 -3.32
CA GLY A 684 5.98 -26.43 -4.02
C GLY A 684 7.29 -26.84 -3.37
N SER A 685 8.38 -26.75 -4.13
CA SER A 685 9.66 -27.32 -3.71
C SER A 685 10.18 -26.72 -2.39
N LEU A 686 10.94 -27.54 -1.68
CA LEU A 686 11.64 -27.21 -0.44
C LEU A 686 13.15 -27.39 -0.63
N VAL A 687 13.95 -26.84 0.29
CA VAL A 687 15.37 -27.16 0.41
C VAL A 687 15.70 -27.60 1.83
N THR A 688 16.66 -28.51 1.96
CA THR A 688 17.27 -28.87 3.26
C THR A 688 18.79 -28.66 3.23
N PRO A 689 19.42 -28.11 4.28
CA PRO A 689 20.86 -27.88 4.32
C PRO A 689 21.69 -29.16 4.24
N LEU A 690 22.79 -29.13 3.48
CA LEU A 690 23.72 -30.26 3.38
C LEU A 690 24.70 -30.35 4.56
N LYS A 691 24.89 -29.25 5.30
CA LYS A 691 25.84 -29.16 6.42
C LYS A 691 25.32 -28.24 7.53
N PRO A 692 25.78 -28.39 8.78
CA PRO A 692 25.46 -27.46 9.86
C PRO A 692 25.91 -26.03 9.53
N ASN A 693 25.19 -25.04 10.05
CA ASN A 693 25.52 -23.62 9.90
C ASN A 693 25.65 -23.13 8.44
N THR A 694 24.84 -23.70 7.52
CA THR A 694 24.73 -23.22 6.14
C THR A 694 24.37 -21.73 6.13
N LYS A 695 25.06 -21.00 5.26
CA LYS A 695 25.01 -19.54 5.17
C LYS A 695 23.78 -19.09 4.38
N VAL A 696 23.16 -18.04 4.90
CA VAL A 696 22.02 -17.35 4.29
C VAL A 696 22.45 -15.94 3.92
N TYR A 697 21.92 -15.41 2.82
CA TYR A 697 22.31 -14.14 2.23
C TYR A 697 21.09 -13.28 1.96
N GLY A 698 21.22 -11.96 2.11
CA GLY A 698 20.16 -11.01 1.74
C GLY A 698 20.23 -10.52 0.29
N ARG A 699 21.20 -11.02 -0.49
CA ARG A 699 21.50 -10.64 -1.88
C ARG A 699 22.03 -11.85 -2.64
N ALA A 700 21.83 -11.88 -3.95
CA ALA A 700 22.31 -12.95 -4.84
C ALA A 700 23.42 -12.42 -5.78
N TYR A 701 24.51 -11.93 -5.19
CA TYR A 701 25.64 -11.40 -5.96
C TYR A 701 26.52 -12.51 -6.57
N PRO A 702 27.24 -12.25 -7.68
CA PRO A 702 28.07 -13.24 -8.35
C PRO A 702 29.41 -13.43 -7.63
N GLU A 703 30.06 -14.57 -7.89
CA GLU A 703 31.40 -14.85 -7.37
C GLU A 703 32.46 -13.86 -7.90
N LYS A 704 33.55 -13.66 -7.14
CA LYS A 704 34.63 -12.72 -7.48
C LYS A 704 35.20 -12.91 -8.90
N SER A 705 35.28 -14.14 -9.39
CA SER A 705 35.79 -14.47 -10.73
C SER A 705 34.88 -14.02 -11.88
N ALA A 706 33.65 -13.57 -11.62
CA ALA A 706 32.78 -12.97 -12.63
C ALA A 706 33.13 -11.50 -12.95
N TYR A 707 33.85 -10.83 -12.05
CA TYR A 707 34.18 -9.40 -12.19
C TYR A 707 35.47 -9.20 -12.99
N THR A 708 35.36 -8.51 -14.12
CA THR A 708 36.52 -8.08 -14.91
C THR A 708 37.20 -6.88 -14.23
N ALA A 709 38.49 -7.03 -13.91
CA ALA A 709 39.30 -5.96 -13.32
C ALA A 709 39.28 -4.70 -14.22
N GLY A 710 39.15 -3.52 -13.60
CA GLY A 710 39.05 -2.25 -14.31
C GLY A 710 37.68 -1.93 -14.92
N ILE A 711 36.74 -2.88 -14.97
CA ILE A 711 35.38 -2.66 -15.51
C ILE A 711 34.36 -2.43 -14.38
N ALA A 712 34.35 -3.29 -13.36
CA ALA A 712 33.46 -3.14 -12.20
C ALA A 712 34.15 -3.62 -10.91
N SER A 713 33.98 -2.87 -9.82
CA SER A 713 34.51 -3.23 -8.50
C SER A 713 33.76 -4.43 -7.91
N TYR A 714 34.50 -5.46 -7.50
CA TYR A 714 33.97 -6.64 -6.82
C TYR A 714 33.17 -6.25 -5.57
N GLN A 715 31.92 -6.72 -5.49
CA GLN A 715 31.07 -6.54 -4.31
C GLN A 715 31.14 -7.78 -3.39
N PRO A 716 31.70 -7.67 -2.17
CA PRO A 716 31.84 -8.80 -1.26
C PRO A 716 30.48 -9.20 -0.66
N LEU A 717 30.04 -10.42 -0.97
CA LEU A 717 28.80 -10.97 -0.42
C LEU A 717 28.99 -11.43 1.04
N THR A 718 28.37 -10.71 1.98
CA THR A 718 28.43 -11.00 3.41
C THR A 718 27.21 -11.84 3.84
N PRO A 719 27.38 -13.02 4.47
CA PRO A 719 26.28 -13.78 5.06
C PRO A 719 25.52 -12.99 6.13
N LEU A 720 24.22 -13.24 6.24
CA LEU A 720 23.41 -12.78 7.36
C LEU A 720 23.74 -13.58 8.63
N GLN A 721 23.28 -13.06 9.77
CA GLN A 721 23.44 -13.66 11.10
C GLN A 721 22.63 -14.96 11.29
N TYR A 722 21.75 -15.29 10.35
CA TYR A 722 20.94 -16.51 10.39
C TYR A 722 21.72 -17.72 9.90
N THR A 723 21.58 -18.84 10.61
CA THR A 723 22.12 -20.14 10.20
C THR A 723 20.99 -21.16 10.10
N ILE A 724 21.12 -22.06 9.12
CA ILE A 724 20.24 -23.20 8.94
C ILE A 724 21.05 -24.50 8.91
N SER A 725 20.48 -25.60 9.39
CA SER A 725 21.18 -26.88 9.61
C SER A 725 20.38 -28.09 9.12
N PRO A 726 21.02 -29.27 8.92
CA PRO A 726 20.34 -30.48 8.45
C PRO A 726 19.19 -30.88 9.37
N GLY A 727 18.13 -31.46 8.79
CA GLY A 727 16.87 -31.73 9.48
C GLY A 727 15.88 -30.56 9.47
N GLN A 728 16.33 -29.37 9.07
CA GLN A 728 15.45 -28.23 8.77
C GLN A 728 15.08 -28.22 7.28
N THR A 729 13.90 -27.69 6.96
CA THR A 729 13.43 -27.51 5.59
C THR A 729 12.84 -26.12 5.39
N TYR A 730 13.09 -25.52 4.22
CA TYR A 730 12.60 -24.18 3.87
C TYR A 730 11.96 -24.20 2.49
N THR A 731 10.91 -23.42 2.29
CA THR A 731 10.18 -23.33 1.03
C THR A 731 10.98 -22.54 0.01
N VAL A 732 11.02 -23.02 -1.24
CA VAL A 732 11.63 -22.31 -2.37
C VAL A 732 10.58 -21.43 -3.05
N GLY A 733 10.97 -20.21 -3.39
CA GLY A 733 10.23 -19.30 -4.29
C GLY A 733 10.71 -19.41 -5.73
N ASP A 734 12.01 -19.20 -5.95
CA ASP A 734 12.65 -19.23 -7.27
C ASP A 734 14.15 -19.64 -7.17
N THR A 735 14.83 -19.86 -8.31
CA THR A 735 16.25 -20.24 -8.41
C THR A 735 17.04 -19.39 -9.41
N ILE A 736 17.53 -18.25 -8.93
CA ILE A 736 18.24 -17.23 -9.71
C ILE A 736 19.75 -17.52 -9.88
N THR A 737 20.35 -16.93 -10.92
CA THR A 737 21.81 -16.87 -11.14
C THR A 737 22.34 -15.55 -10.61
N GLY A 738 23.47 -15.58 -9.90
CA GLY A 738 23.98 -14.41 -9.22
C GLY A 738 24.40 -13.30 -10.18
N SER A 739 24.02 -12.07 -9.86
CA SER A 739 24.33 -10.89 -10.69
C SER A 739 24.47 -9.61 -9.86
N TYR A 740 25.12 -8.60 -10.43
CA TYR A 740 25.27 -7.27 -9.85
C TYR A 740 25.24 -6.22 -10.95
N TYR A 741 24.50 -5.13 -10.72
CA TYR A 741 24.44 -3.98 -11.62
C TYR A 741 25.21 -2.80 -11.04
N ALA A 742 26.32 -2.42 -11.66
CA ALA A 742 27.14 -1.30 -11.22
C ALA A 742 26.61 0.02 -11.81
N ALA A 743 25.82 0.75 -11.01
CA ALA A 743 25.27 2.06 -11.37
C ALA A 743 26.02 3.22 -10.66
N GLY A 744 27.23 3.48 -11.14
CA GLY A 744 28.16 4.45 -10.56
C GLY A 744 28.22 5.81 -11.28
N ALA A 745 27.42 6.05 -12.32
CA ALA A 745 27.60 7.20 -13.21
C ALA A 745 26.28 7.71 -13.81
N PHE A 746 26.12 9.02 -13.95
CA PHE A 746 24.87 9.64 -14.43
C PHE A 746 24.41 9.19 -15.84
N HIS A 747 25.30 8.67 -16.68
CA HIS A 747 24.92 8.15 -18.00
C HIS A 747 24.98 6.62 -18.00
N PRO A 748 23.88 5.92 -18.36
CA PRO A 748 23.81 4.47 -18.27
C PRO A 748 24.69 3.73 -19.30
N SER A 749 25.32 4.46 -20.23
CA SER A 749 26.40 3.94 -21.09
C SER A 749 27.69 3.58 -20.34
N LYS A 750 27.80 3.99 -19.06
CA LYS A 750 28.89 3.62 -18.15
C LYS A 750 28.49 2.56 -17.12
N HIS A 751 27.25 2.08 -17.16
CA HIS A 751 26.78 1.03 -16.26
C HIS A 751 27.19 -0.36 -16.75
N VAL A 752 27.43 -1.27 -15.80
CA VAL A 752 27.92 -2.62 -16.09
C VAL A 752 27.06 -3.65 -15.36
N THR A 753 26.56 -4.65 -16.09
CA THR A 753 25.99 -5.85 -15.48
C THR A 753 27.07 -6.93 -15.39
N THR A 754 27.32 -7.44 -14.20
CA THR A 754 28.18 -8.60 -13.96
C THR A 754 27.30 -9.79 -13.61
N THR A 755 27.39 -10.88 -14.38
CA THR A 755 26.64 -12.13 -14.13
C THR A 755 27.63 -13.27 -13.91
N GLY A 756 27.44 -14.02 -12.83
CA GLY A 756 28.30 -15.14 -12.44
C GLY A 756 27.72 -16.51 -12.81
N LYS A 757 28.31 -17.55 -12.22
CA LYS A 757 27.86 -18.95 -12.32
C LYS A 757 27.23 -19.45 -11.02
N THR A 758 27.43 -18.76 -9.90
CA THR A 758 26.81 -19.11 -8.61
C THR A 758 25.30 -18.97 -8.72
N ARG A 759 24.57 -20.05 -8.41
CA ARG A 759 23.10 -20.04 -8.34
C ARG A 759 22.62 -20.03 -6.90
N TYR A 760 21.47 -19.41 -6.68
CA TYR A 760 20.83 -19.27 -5.38
C TYR A 760 19.39 -19.76 -5.45
N HIS A 761 18.92 -20.45 -4.42
CA HIS A 761 17.50 -20.61 -4.16
C HIS A 761 17.03 -19.44 -3.30
N GLN A 762 15.96 -18.78 -3.72
CA GLN A 762 15.18 -17.90 -2.85
C GLN A 762 14.36 -18.76 -1.89
N ILE A 763 14.46 -18.49 -0.60
CA ILE A 763 13.72 -19.18 0.45
C ILE A 763 12.92 -18.22 1.33
N GLN A 764 11.78 -18.68 1.85
CA GLN A 764 11.14 -18.01 2.99
C GLN A 764 11.94 -18.35 4.25
N LEU A 765 12.57 -17.35 4.88
CA LEU A 765 13.28 -17.53 6.14
C LEU A 765 12.88 -16.42 7.13
N GLY A 766 12.07 -16.80 8.12
CA GLY A 766 11.42 -15.81 8.97
C GLY A 766 10.31 -15.08 8.21
N HIS A 767 10.13 -13.79 8.50
CA HIS A 767 9.17 -12.93 7.80
C HIS A 767 9.61 -12.52 6.38
N ARG A 768 10.88 -12.74 6.03
CA ARG A 768 11.52 -12.22 4.82
C ARG A 768 11.88 -13.33 3.82
N VAL A 769 12.00 -12.96 2.54
CA VAL A 769 12.67 -13.80 1.54
C VAL A 769 14.18 -13.64 1.67
N MET A 770 14.95 -14.71 1.54
CA MET A 770 16.42 -14.71 1.62
C MET A 770 17.01 -15.73 0.65
N PHE A 771 18.33 -15.75 0.49
CA PHE A 771 19.02 -16.59 -0.50
C PHE A 771 19.97 -17.59 0.14
N VAL A 772 19.99 -18.81 -0.40
CA VAL A 772 20.99 -19.85 -0.07
C VAL A 772 21.61 -20.35 -1.37
N MET A 773 22.92 -20.59 -1.38
CA MET A 773 23.59 -21.11 -2.57
C MET A 773 23.12 -22.54 -2.85
N THR A 774 22.79 -22.85 -4.12
CA THR A 774 22.26 -24.16 -4.53
C THR A 774 23.18 -25.32 -4.15
N LYS A 775 24.50 -25.10 -4.14
CA LYS A 775 25.52 -26.10 -3.76
C LYS A 775 25.56 -26.46 -2.26
N ASP A 776 24.93 -25.65 -1.39
CA ASP A 776 24.99 -25.80 0.07
C ASP A 776 23.70 -26.42 0.65
N VAL A 777 22.74 -26.75 -0.21
CA VAL A 777 21.43 -27.33 0.12
C VAL A 777 21.06 -28.42 -0.89
N ARG A 778 20.13 -29.31 -0.51
CA ARG A 778 19.48 -30.27 -1.41
C ARG A 778 18.06 -29.80 -1.68
N LEU A 779 17.70 -29.65 -2.95
CA LEU A 779 16.33 -29.43 -3.40
C LEU A 779 15.47 -30.69 -3.17
N ILE A 780 14.26 -30.49 -2.68
CA ILE A 780 13.20 -31.49 -2.50
C ILE A 780 12.02 -31.00 -3.37
N PRO A 781 11.68 -31.70 -4.47
CA PRO A 781 10.79 -31.18 -5.51
C PRO A 781 9.33 -30.98 -5.05
#